data_AF-A0A3R7HBN0-F1
#
_entry.id   AF-A0A3R7HBN0-F1
#
_cell.length_a   1.000
_cell.length_b   1.000
_cell.length_c   1.000
_cell.angle_alpha   90.00
_cell.angle_beta   90.00
_cell.angle_gamma   90.00
#
_symmetry.space_group_name_H-M   'P 1'
#
loop_
_entity.id
_entity.type
_entity.pdbx_description
1 polymer ?
#
loop_
_entity_poly.entity_id
_entity_poly.type
_entity_poly.pdbx_seq_one_letter_code
_entity_poly.pdbx_strand_id
1 'polypeptide(L)'
;MIYRAPVCEFGVGTTGRRHPLKRIEIIMASQSNSRGVIGVITLLFTVLTALYLLIGGAWLLTVGGSAYYVITGIVLLGVAWLLWRRSPAALVLYALVLIGTAIWALMESGPDFWALAPRSDVLVIFGVWLLLLVSWRLEGARTLGVVSLVVALVAWAGVLVYASFNDPQQVNGTLNASAPASGTSTGIDAADWPAYGRDQEGTRYSPLKQITPENVKDLQVAWTFRTGDTKGPNDPVEITNEVTPIKIGDLLYLCSPHQILFALDAKTGALKWKFDPKLQSDPSFQHVTCRGVSYVDLSANATAAAPAATLASDAAAASDASGAAATAATPAAAPAADATSACTRRIFLPVNDGHLYALDALTGQRCEGFGNNGDLDLQHAQPVTTAGMYEPTSPSIITSKVIIVAGAVEDNFSNREPSGVIRGFDVRTGELLWAFDPGAKDPNHIPGPGEHYTWNSPNSWAPAAYDAKLDIVYLPMGVKTPDIWGGDRTPELERYATGLLALHASTGELAWFYQTVHHDLWDMDQPSQPTLADITDKDDKTVPVVYAPAKTGNLFVLDRRTGALVVPAPETPVPQGAAPGDHVAPTQPFSQLTYRPSKNLTDADMWGATMYDQLVCRVMFHQLRYEGTFTPPSLQGTLVFPGNLGMFEWGGLAIDTDRQIAVANPIALPFVSRLIPRSPGNPMEPVAGAKGSGTESGIQPQYGVPYGVTINPFLSPLGLPCKQPAWGYMSAIDLKTNEIVWKKRIGTVHDSSPIPLPFRMGMPMLGGPIVTAGGVAFIGATADNYIRGFDVNNGKQVWEARLPAGGQATPMSYSVNGRQYVVIAAGGHGSFGTKLGDYVIAYALPQQ
;
A
#
# COMPACT_ATOMS: atom_id res chain seq x y z
N MET A 1 49.05 54.81 -14.24
CA MET A 1 48.34 55.79 -15.09
C MET A 1 47.18 56.34 -14.28
N ILE A 2 47.43 57.43 -13.53
CA ILE A 2 46.99 58.81 -13.81
C ILE A 2 45.46 58.91 -13.63
N TYR A 3 44.99 59.21 -12.41
CA TYR A 3 44.52 60.54 -11.91
C TYR A 3 43.07 60.85 -12.35
N ARG A 4 42.11 61.41 -11.59
CA ARG A 4 42.10 62.25 -10.37
C ARG A 4 40.61 62.37 -9.92
N ALA A 5 40.32 62.27 -8.61
CA ALA A 5 39.24 63.02 -7.94
C ALA A 5 39.70 64.51 -7.76
N PRO A 6 39.01 65.51 -7.15
CA PRO A 6 37.90 65.43 -6.18
C PRO A 6 36.87 66.61 -6.12
N VAL A 7 35.88 66.42 -5.24
CA VAL A 7 35.19 67.29 -4.25
C VAL A 7 35.57 68.80 -4.11
N CYS A 8 34.56 69.65 -3.89
CA CYS A 8 34.39 70.71 -2.84
C CYS A 8 33.25 71.70 -3.24
N GLU A 9 32.15 71.84 -2.51
CA GLU A 9 31.85 72.67 -1.30
C GLU A 9 31.54 74.18 -1.53
N PHE A 10 30.35 74.54 -1.01
CA PHE A 10 29.81 75.80 -0.46
C PHE A 10 30.17 77.21 -0.99
N GLY A 11 29.11 77.99 -1.22
CA GLY A 11 29.12 79.46 -1.23
C GLY A 11 27.73 80.05 -0.92
N VAL A 12 27.61 80.70 0.24
CA VAL A 12 26.44 81.47 0.71
C VAL A 12 26.53 82.91 0.17
N GLY A 13 25.41 83.50 -0.26
CA GLY A 13 25.34 84.91 -0.66
C GLY A 13 23.91 85.43 -0.80
N THR A 14 23.45 86.15 0.23
CA THR A 14 22.18 86.87 0.34
C THR A 14 22.12 88.13 -0.53
N THR A 15 20.95 88.49 -1.07
CA THR A 15 20.35 89.85 -1.05
C THR A 15 19.00 89.86 -1.79
N GLY A 16 17.98 90.46 -1.17
CA GLY A 16 16.60 90.43 -1.64
C GLY A 16 16.19 91.60 -2.55
N ARG A 17 15.03 91.45 -3.19
CA ARG A 17 14.09 92.52 -3.54
C ARG A 17 12.69 91.94 -3.79
N ARG A 18 11.68 92.68 -3.35
CA ARG A 18 10.25 92.30 -3.29
C ARG A 18 9.49 92.57 -4.59
N HIS A 19 8.52 91.66 -4.85
CA HIS A 19 7.20 91.80 -5.52
C HIS A 19 7.10 92.04 -7.06
N PRO A 20 5.97 91.67 -7.72
CA PRO A 20 4.78 90.90 -7.27
C PRO A 20 4.29 89.80 -8.25
N LEU A 21 3.35 88.98 -7.76
CA LEU A 21 2.24 88.32 -8.48
C LEU A 21 2.54 87.54 -9.76
N LYS A 22 2.51 86.21 -9.65
CA LYS A 22 1.80 85.34 -10.61
C LYS A 22 1.37 84.05 -9.90
N ARG A 23 0.06 83.84 -9.85
CA ARG A 23 -0.56 82.53 -9.59
C ARG A 23 0.11 81.52 -10.52
N ILE A 24 0.85 80.57 -9.96
CA ILE A 24 1.13 79.31 -10.65
C ILE A 24 -0.04 78.42 -10.24
N GLU A 25 -1.02 78.33 -11.15
CA GLU A 25 -1.92 77.19 -11.19
C GLU A 25 -1.03 75.95 -11.31
N ILE A 26 -0.90 75.22 -10.20
CA ILE A 26 -0.47 73.84 -10.26
C ILE A 26 -1.54 73.14 -11.08
N ILE A 27 -1.15 72.78 -12.30
CA ILE A 27 -1.83 71.89 -13.21
C ILE A 27 -2.40 70.75 -12.36
N MET A 28 -3.73 70.74 -12.21
CA MET A 28 -4.47 69.55 -11.83
C MET A 28 -4.01 68.46 -12.79
N ALA A 29 -3.17 67.56 -12.28
CA ALA A 29 -2.95 66.28 -12.92
C ALA A 29 -4.34 65.65 -13.01
N SER A 30 -4.88 65.66 -14.23
CA SER A 30 -5.93 64.77 -14.69
C SER A 30 -5.73 63.42 -14.02
N GLN A 31 -6.54 63.12 -12.99
CA GLN A 31 -6.66 61.78 -12.47
C GLN A 31 -7.27 60.97 -13.60
N SER A 32 -6.41 60.28 -14.35
CA SER A 32 -6.84 59.31 -15.35
C SER A 32 -7.86 58.38 -14.68
N ASN A 33 -9.10 58.47 -15.14
CA ASN A 33 -10.24 57.67 -14.71
C ASN A 33 -10.14 56.21 -15.19
N SER A 34 -8.99 55.81 -15.76
CA SER A 34 -8.74 54.44 -16.18
C SER A 34 -8.34 53.59 -14.96
N ARG A 35 -9.01 52.44 -14.81
CA ARG A 35 -8.58 51.44 -13.84
C ARG A 35 -7.20 50.95 -14.27
N GLY A 36 -6.19 51.25 -13.45
CA GLY A 36 -4.86 50.66 -13.67
C GLY A 36 -4.95 49.14 -13.73
N VAL A 37 -4.03 48.50 -14.45
CA VAL A 37 -4.01 47.05 -14.77
C VAL A 37 -4.38 46.16 -13.57
N ILE A 38 -3.78 46.41 -12.40
CA ILE A 38 -4.06 45.65 -11.16
C ILE A 38 -5.53 45.72 -10.73
N GLY A 39 -6.20 46.87 -10.89
CA GLY A 39 -7.62 47.02 -10.57
C GLY A 39 -8.52 46.23 -11.53
N VAL A 40 -8.15 46.17 -12.82
CA VAL A 40 -8.85 45.34 -13.82
C VAL A 40 -8.67 43.86 -13.50
N ILE A 41 -7.44 43.41 -13.24
CA ILE A 41 -7.14 42.02 -12.86
C ILE A 41 -7.91 41.63 -11.59
N THR A 42 -7.89 42.47 -10.56
CA THR A 42 -8.60 42.23 -9.29
C THR A 42 -10.10 42.07 -9.54
N LEU A 43 -10.71 42.97 -10.32
CA LEU A 43 -12.13 42.91 -10.61
C LEU A 43 -12.49 41.66 -11.42
N LEU A 44 -11.73 41.36 -12.47
CA LEU A 44 -11.93 40.17 -13.30
C LEU A 44 -11.81 38.90 -12.46
N PHE A 45 -10.75 38.78 -11.66
CA PHE A 45 -10.56 37.66 -10.75
C PHE A 45 -11.74 37.51 -9.78
N THR A 46 -12.19 38.60 -9.14
CA THR A 46 -13.32 38.56 -8.20
C THR A 46 -14.60 38.10 -8.90
N VAL A 47 -14.90 38.63 -10.09
CA VAL A 47 -16.10 38.26 -10.86
C VAL A 47 -16.04 36.80 -11.31
N LEU A 48 -14.90 36.36 -11.86
CA LEU A 48 -14.75 34.97 -12.31
C LEU A 48 -14.86 33.98 -11.16
N THR A 49 -14.21 34.28 -10.02
CA THR A 49 -14.34 33.50 -8.78
C THR A 49 -15.81 33.45 -8.35
N ALA A 50 -16.47 34.61 -8.26
CA ALA A 50 -17.86 34.70 -7.82
C ALA A 50 -18.81 33.90 -8.72
N LEU A 51 -18.65 34.01 -10.05
CA LEU A 51 -19.45 33.27 -11.01
C LEU A 51 -19.19 31.77 -10.95
N TYR A 52 -17.93 31.35 -10.79
CA TYR A 52 -17.59 29.94 -10.66
C TYR A 52 -18.23 29.33 -9.40
N LEU A 53 -18.08 29.98 -8.24
CA LEU A 53 -18.68 29.50 -7.00
C LEU A 53 -20.21 29.55 -7.05
N LEU A 54 -20.79 30.54 -7.72
CA LEU A 54 -22.23 30.66 -7.87
C LEU A 54 -22.80 29.56 -8.78
N ILE A 55 -22.22 29.35 -9.96
CA ILE A 55 -22.70 28.35 -10.93
C ILE A 55 -22.44 26.93 -10.41
N GLY A 56 -21.20 26.65 -10.01
CA GLY A 56 -20.84 25.34 -9.46
C GLY A 56 -21.52 25.08 -8.12
N GLY A 57 -21.68 26.10 -7.28
CA GLY A 57 -22.42 26.00 -6.02
C GLY A 57 -23.91 25.76 -6.24
N ALA A 58 -24.52 26.39 -7.24
CA ALA A 58 -25.91 26.12 -7.60
C ALA A 58 -26.06 24.67 -8.08
N TRP A 59 -25.13 24.18 -8.89
CA TRP A 59 -25.11 22.78 -9.29
C TRP A 59 -24.96 21.84 -8.09
N LEU A 60 -24.00 22.09 -7.20
CA LEU A 60 -23.83 21.34 -5.95
C LEU A 60 -25.11 21.32 -5.11
N LEU A 61 -25.77 22.47 -4.98
CA LEU A 61 -27.01 22.59 -4.23
C LEU A 61 -28.15 21.77 -4.86
N THR A 62 -28.25 21.72 -6.19
CA THR A 62 -29.25 20.89 -6.88
C THR A 62 -29.09 19.39 -6.68
N VAL A 63 -27.86 18.94 -6.39
CA VAL A 63 -27.56 17.53 -6.07
C VAL A 63 -27.49 17.26 -4.56
N GLY A 64 -27.93 18.22 -3.72
CA GLY A 64 -28.06 18.03 -2.27
C GLY A 64 -26.85 18.42 -1.43
N GLY A 65 -25.84 19.08 -2.01
CA GLY A 65 -24.66 19.54 -1.29
C GLY A 65 -24.77 20.93 -0.66
N SER A 66 -23.63 21.43 -0.15
CA SER A 66 -23.56 22.67 0.63
C SER A 66 -23.99 23.95 -0.12
N ALA A 67 -24.86 24.75 0.51
CA ALA A 67 -25.27 26.07 0.02
C ALA A 67 -24.18 27.16 0.18
N TYR A 68 -23.09 26.88 0.90
CA TYR A 68 -22.02 27.83 1.20
C TYR A 68 -21.43 28.49 -0.06
N TYR A 69 -21.23 27.71 -1.12
CA TYR A 69 -20.63 28.19 -2.37
C TYR A 69 -21.50 29.21 -3.10
N VAL A 70 -22.83 29.00 -3.10
CA VAL A 70 -23.82 29.96 -3.64
C VAL A 70 -23.79 31.26 -2.84
N ILE A 71 -23.87 31.16 -1.51
CA ILE A 71 -23.86 32.32 -0.62
C ILE A 71 -22.58 33.14 -0.83
N THR A 72 -21.43 32.48 -0.84
CA THR A 72 -20.13 33.13 -1.05
C THR A 72 -20.03 33.77 -2.43
N GLY A 73 -20.48 33.07 -3.49
CA GLY A 73 -20.54 33.63 -4.85
C GLY A 73 -21.36 34.92 -4.93
N ILE A 74 -22.55 34.95 -4.31
CA ILE A 74 -23.41 36.16 -4.26
C ILE A 74 -22.70 37.30 -3.51
N VAL A 75 -22.11 37.02 -2.35
CA VAL A 75 -21.41 38.04 -1.56
C VAL A 75 -20.19 38.59 -2.32
N LEU A 76 -19.46 37.74 -3.03
CA LEU A 76 -18.32 38.16 -3.87
C LEU A 76 -18.74 39.01 -5.08
N LEU A 77 -19.94 38.82 -5.65
CA LEU A 77 -20.50 39.76 -6.63
C LEU A 77 -20.73 41.14 -5.99
N GLY A 78 -21.20 41.19 -4.74
CA GLY A 78 -21.28 42.43 -3.94
C GLY A 78 -19.91 43.07 -3.74
N VAL A 79 -18.88 42.28 -3.42
CA VAL A 79 -17.49 42.76 -3.31
C VAL A 79 -17.00 43.30 -4.66
N ALA A 80 -17.24 42.60 -5.76
CA ALA A 80 -16.86 43.03 -7.11
C ALA A 80 -17.53 44.38 -7.47
N TRP A 81 -18.80 44.56 -7.13
CA TRP A 81 -19.50 45.83 -7.33
C TRP A 81 -18.93 46.96 -6.48
N LEU A 82 -18.58 46.71 -5.22
CA LEU A 82 -17.93 47.70 -4.36
C LEU A 82 -16.51 48.05 -4.86
N LEU A 83 -15.74 47.07 -5.34
CA LEU A 83 -14.44 47.28 -5.97
C LEU A 83 -14.56 48.07 -7.28
N TRP A 84 -15.60 47.79 -8.08
CA TRP A 84 -15.94 48.55 -9.30
C TRP A 84 -16.22 50.03 -8.96
N ARG A 85 -16.91 50.29 -7.84
CA ARG A 85 -17.12 51.63 -7.26
C ARG A 85 -15.94 52.18 -6.47
N ARG A 86 -14.84 51.44 -6.34
CA ARG A 86 -13.64 51.80 -5.55
C ARG A 86 -13.93 52.10 -4.08
N SER A 87 -14.98 51.49 -3.51
CA SER A 87 -15.41 51.74 -2.13
C SER A 87 -14.60 50.93 -1.11
N PRO A 88 -14.10 51.54 -0.01
CA PRO A 88 -13.47 50.84 1.11
C PRO A 88 -14.35 49.80 1.79
N ALA A 89 -15.69 49.89 1.63
CA ALA A 89 -16.63 48.90 2.14
C ALA A 89 -16.39 47.50 1.52
N ALA A 90 -15.75 47.42 0.35
CA ALA A 90 -15.34 46.14 -0.25
C ALA A 90 -14.47 45.31 0.69
N LEU A 91 -13.56 45.95 1.43
CA LEU A 91 -12.65 45.27 2.35
C LEU A 91 -13.38 44.76 3.60
N VAL A 92 -14.37 45.50 4.09
CA VAL A 92 -15.22 45.06 5.22
C VAL A 92 -16.06 43.85 4.81
N LEU A 93 -16.73 43.92 3.65
CA LEU A 93 -17.54 42.82 3.15
C LEU A 93 -16.68 41.57 2.88
N TYR A 94 -15.48 41.76 2.33
CA TYR A 94 -14.55 40.66 2.12
C TYR A 94 -14.02 40.06 3.44
N ALA A 95 -13.76 40.88 4.45
CA ALA A 95 -13.41 40.41 5.79
C ALA A 95 -14.52 39.55 6.42
N LEU A 96 -15.79 39.92 6.21
CA LEU A 96 -16.93 39.10 6.64
C LEU A 96 -17.00 37.76 5.90
N VAL A 97 -16.67 37.73 4.59
CA VAL A 97 -16.52 36.46 3.85
C VAL A 97 -15.46 35.61 4.54
N LEU A 98 -14.25 36.13 4.76
CA LEU A 98 -13.17 35.37 5.40
C LEU A 98 -13.55 34.81 6.77
N ILE A 99 -14.14 35.62 7.65
CA ILE A 99 -14.58 35.16 8.99
C ILE A 99 -15.71 34.12 8.87
N GLY A 100 -16.70 34.37 8.00
CA GLY A 100 -17.79 33.42 7.75
C GLY A 100 -17.28 32.08 7.22
N THR A 101 -16.32 32.10 6.30
CA THR A 101 -15.64 30.90 5.81
C THR A 101 -14.90 30.17 6.91
N ALA A 102 -14.19 30.88 7.80
CA ALA A 102 -13.47 30.25 8.90
C ALA A 102 -14.42 29.50 9.85
N ILE A 103 -15.54 30.12 10.20
CA ILE A 103 -16.57 29.52 11.05
C ILE A 103 -17.17 28.29 10.36
N TRP A 104 -17.59 28.42 9.09
CA TRP A 104 -18.13 27.30 8.31
C TRP A 104 -17.12 26.14 8.19
N ALA A 105 -15.87 26.44 7.85
CA ALA A 105 -14.83 25.45 7.64
C ALA A 105 -14.52 24.65 8.92
N LEU A 106 -14.44 25.32 10.07
CA LEU A 106 -14.23 24.68 11.37
C LEU A 106 -15.44 23.85 11.82
N MET A 107 -16.67 24.33 11.57
CA MET A 107 -17.88 23.56 11.86
C MET A 107 -17.98 22.29 11.00
N GLU A 108 -17.54 22.38 9.75
CA GLU A 108 -17.70 21.30 8.78
C GLU A 108 -16.59 20.25 8.86
N SER A 109 -15.33 20.68 9.01
CA SER A 109 -14.16 19.78 8.94
C SER A 109 -13.29 19.75 10.20
N GLY A 110 -13.63 20.55 11.21
CA GLY A 110 -12.80 20.70 12.40
C GLY A 110 -11.45 21.37 12.11
N PRO A 111 -10.45 21.21 13.00
CA PRO A 111 -9.15 21.85 12.89
C PRO A 111 -8.16 21.02 12.03
N ASP A 112 -8.63 20.25 11.06
CA ASP A 112 -7.74 19.51 10.16
C ASP A 112 -7.07 20.46 9.16
N PHE A 113 -5.75 20.64 9.23
CA PHE A 113 -5.04 21.57 8.37
C PHE A 113 -5.28 21.32 6.87
N TRP A 114 -5.28 20.05 6.46
CA TRP A 114 -5.43 19.69 5.05
C TRP A 114 -6.87 19.83 4.58
N ALA A 115 -7.85 19.55 5.44
CA ALA A 115 -9.25 19.86 5.14
C ALA A 115 -9.49 21.38 5.02
N LEU A 116 -8.84 22.18 5.87
CA LEU A 116 -8.97 23.64 5.89
C LEU A 116 -8.27 24.33 4.71
N ALA A 117 -7.25 23.70 4.12
CA ALA A 117 -6.46 24.27 3.02
C ALA A 117 -7.33 24.72 1.83
N PRO A 118 -8.12 23.86 1.16
CA PRO A 118 -8.98 24.29 0.04
C PRO A 118 -10.10 25.26 0.45
N ARG A 119 -10.46 25.31 1.74
CA ARG A 119 -11.47 26.25 2.24
C ARG A 119 -10.91 27.65 2.45
N SER A 120 -9.59 27.78 2.57
CA SER A 120 -8.90 29.03 2.90
C SER A 120 -8.02 29.56 1.77
N ASP A 121 -7.44 28.71 0.93
CA ASP A 121 -6.39 29.07 -0.01
C ASP A 121 -6.67 30.31 -0.89
N VAL A 122 -7.61 30.21 -1.82
CA VAL A 122 -7.95 31.24 -2.81
C VAL A 122 -8.43 32.50 -2.10
N LEU A 123 -9.23 32.37 -1.06
CA LEU A 123 -9.83 33.50 -0.36
C LEU A 123 -8.81 34.25 0.52
N VAL A 124 -8.01 33.54 1.31
CA VAL A 124 -6.99 34.16 2.17
C VAL A 124 -5.90 34.81 1.32
N ILE A 125 -5.41 34.12 0.27
CA ILE A 125 -4.42 34.68 -0.65
C ILE A 125 -4.98 35.93 -1.35
N PHE A 126 -6.24 35.89 -1.79
CA PHE A 126 -6.87 37.06 -2.40
C PHE A 126 -7.11 38.18 -1.38
N GLY A 127 -7.39 37.88 -0.11
CA GLY A 127 -7.43 38.85 0.96
C GLY A 127 -6.09 39.58 1.16
N VAL A 128 -4.98 38.85 1.12
CA VAL A 128 -3.62 39.45 1.15
C VAL A 128 -3.39 40.31 -0.08
N TRP A 129 -3.80 39.87 -1.27
CA TRP A 129 -3.74 40.67 -2.50
C TRP A 129 -4.51 41.99 -2.38
N LEU A 130 -5.75 41.94 -1.86
CA LEU A 130 -6.57 43.12 -1.62
C LEU A 130 -5.92 44.09 -0.63
N LEU A 131 -5.34 43.56 0.46
CA LEU A 131 -4.66 44.35 1.47
C LEU A 131 -3.43 45.06 0.90
N LEU A 132 -2.57 44.34 0.17
CA LEU A 132 -1.28 44.85 -0.29
C LEU A 132 -1.39 45.71 -1.55
N LEU A 133 -2.20 45.29 -2.53
CA LEU A 133 -2.16 45.87 -3.88
C LEU A 133 -3.36 46.77 -4.19
N VAL A 134 -4.47 46.64 -3.46
CA VAL A 134 -5.75 47.30 -3.79
C VAL A 134 -6.18 48.33 -2.75
N SER A 135 -5.94 48.09 -1.46
CA SER A 135 -6.43 48.94 -0.35
C SER A 135 -6.06 50.43 -0.49
N TRP A 136 -4.88 50.72 -1.05
CA TRP A 136 -4.39 52.09 -1.28
C TRP A 136 -5.03 52.79 -2.49
N ARG A 137 -5.75 52.05 -3.34
CA ARG A 137 -6.37 52.50 -4.60
C ARG A 137 -7.88 52.76 -4.47
N LEU A 138 -8.44 52.57 -3.28
CA LEU A 138 -9.85 52.81 -2.95
C LEU A 138 -10.07 54.27 -2.53
N GLU A 139 -11.26 54.80 -2.77
CA GLU A 139 -11.63 56.19 -2.55
C GLU A 139 -12.43 56.34 -1.23
N GLY A 140 -11.90 57.10 -0.27
CA GLY A 140 -12.54 57.37 1.03
C GLY A 140 -11.77 56.86 2.25
N ALA A 141 -12.37 56.94 3.44
CA ALA A 141 -11.77 56.50 4.69
C ALA A 141 -11.61 54.97 4.73
N ARG A 142 -10.36 54.51 4.65
CA ARG A 142 -10.03 53.07 4.52
C ARG A 142 -9.69 52.35 5.82
N THR A 143 -9.52 53.08 6.93
CA THR A 143 -9.03 52.52 8.20
C THR A 143 -9.85 51.33 8.66
N LEU A 144 -11.18 51.46 8.68
CA LEU A 144 -12.07 50.38 9.10
C LEU A 144 -11.92 49.14 8.20
N GLY A 145 -11.98 49.32 6.87
CA GLY A 145 -11.85 48.21 5.92
C GLY A 145 -10.51 47.47 6.02
N VAL A 146 -9.41 48.22 6.15
CA VAL A 146 -8.07 47.64 6.34
C VAL A 146 -7.98 46.89 7.66
N VAL A 147 -8.43 47.49 8.77
CA VAL A 147 -8.41 46.83 10.09
C VAL A 147 -9.25 45.56 10.09
N SER A 148 -10.47 45.61 9.55
CA SER A 148 -11.34 44.42 9.43
C SER A 148 -10.66 43.29 8.64
N LEU A 149 -10.04 43.62 7.51
CA LEU A 149 -9.35 42.63 6.68
C LEU A 149 -8.11 42.06 7.38
N VAL A 150 -7.32 42.88 8.06
CA VAL A 150 -6.17 42.42 8.85
C VAL A 150 -6.62 41.49 9.96
N VAL A 151 -7.67 41.84 10.71
CA VAL A 151 -8.23 41.00 11.77
C VAL A 151 -8.68 39.64 11.20
N ALA A 152 -9.36 39.64 10.06
CA ALA A 152 -9.81 38.40 9.41
C ALA A 152 -8.63 37.51 8.95
N LEU A 153 -7.58 38.11 8.37
CA LEU A 153 -6.37 37.39 7.96
C LEU A 153 -5.59 36.84 9.16
N VAL A 154 -5.49 37.60 10.26
CA VAL A 154 -4.87 37.15 11.51
C VAL A 154 -5.68 36.01 12.15
N ALA A 155 -7.01 36.08 12.11
CA ALA A 155 -7.87 35.01 12.59
C ALA A 155 -7.61 33.71 11.81
N TRP A 156 -7.55 33.78 10.47
CA TRP A 156 -7.19 32.64 9.64
C TRP A 156 -5.79 32.09 9.91
N ALA A 157 -4.80 32.96 10.08
CA ALA A 157 -3.45 32.55 10.45
C ALA A 157 -3.47 31.78 11.79
N GLY A 158 -4.22 32.27 12.79
CA GLY A 158 -4.41 31.58 14.07
C GLY A 158 -5.06 30.20 13.92
N VAL A 159 -6.09 30.08 13.08
CA VAL A 159 -6.77 28.81 12.76
C VAL A 159 -5.79 27.81 12.14
N LEU A 160 -5.04 28.21 11.12
CA LEU A 160 -4.09 27.32 10.44
C LEU A 160 -2.92 26.94 11.33
N VAL A 161 -2.43 27.85 12.18
CA VAL A 161 -1.40 27.54 13.19
C VAL A 161 -1.94 26.51 14.19
N TYR A 162 -3.14 26.70 14.73
CA TYR A 162 -3.75 25.74 15.65
C TYR A 162 -3.92 24.36 14.98
N ALA A 163 -4.44 24.32 13.76
CA ALA A 163 -4.65 23.10 12.97
C ALA A 163 -3.33 22.33 12.71
N SER A 164 -2.22 23.05 12.55
CA SER A 164 -0.90 22.44 12.31
C SER A 164 -0.37 21.64 13.50
N PHE A 165 -0.88 21.90 14.70
CA PHE A 165 -0.46 21.21 15.93
C PHE A 165 -1.55 20.31 16.53
N ASN A 166 -2.79 20.38 16.03
CA ASN A 166 -3.95 19.69 16.58
C ASN A 166 -4.68 18.88 15.50
N ASP A 167 -3.97 17.92 14.92
CA ASP A 167 -4.49 17.03 13.89
C ASP A 167 -5.56 16.09 14.44
N PRO A 168 -6.84 16.21 14.03
CA PRO A 168 -7.93 15.41 14.57
C PRO A 168 -7.92 13.95 14.08
N GLN A 169 -7.12 13.61 13.06
CA GLN A 169 -7.02 12.24 12.55
C GLN A 169 -5.92 11.43 13.27
N GLN A 170 -5.11 12.07 14.12
CA GLN A 170 -4.06 11.40 14.89
C GLN A 170 -4.55 10.89 16.24
N VAL A 171 -3.99 9.76 16.67
CA VAL A 171 -4.10 9.27 18.04
C VAL A 171 -2.73 9.44 18.70
N ASN A 172 -2.71 10.17 19.82
CA ASN A 172 -1.50 10.47 20.57
C ASN A 172 -1.52 9.68 21.87
N GLY A 173 -0.79 8.57 21.91
CA GLY A 173 -0.60 7.77 23.11
C GLY A 173 0.83 7.26 23.21
N THR A 174 1.11 6.51 24.27
CA THR A 174 2.41 5.88 24.49
C THR A 174 2.19 4.47 25.02
N LEU A 175 2.84 3.49 24.38
CA LEU A 175 2.83 2.12 24.85
C LEU A 175 3.66 2.00 26.13
N ASN A 176 3.10 1.34 27.13
CA ASN A 176 3.79 0.98 28.38
C ASN A 176 4.19 -0.50 28.37
N ALA A 177 4.55 -1.03 27.20
CA ALA A 177 4.94 -2.42 27.02
C ALA A 177 6.45 -2.58 27.14
N SER A 178 6.91 -3.27 28.18
CA SER A 178 8.33 -3.62 28.35
C SER A 178 8.56 -5.04 27.86
N ALA A 179 9.64 -5.25 27.08
CA ALA A 179 10.03 -6.60 26.70
C ALA A 179 10.49 -7.38 27.95
N PRO A 180 10.11 -8.66 28.09
CA PRO A 180 10.62 -9.53 29.15
C PRO A 180 12.15 -9.68 29.08
N ALA A 181 12.78 -10.00 30.22
CA ALA A 181 14.23 -10.14 30.32
C ALA A 181 14.81 -11.30 29.49
N SER A 182 13.98 -12.23 29.03
CA SER A 182 14.32 -13.30 28.10
C SER A 182 13.18 -13.43 27.10
N GLY A 183 13.47 -13.22 25.82
CA GLY A 183 12.49 -13.34 24.73
C GLY A 183 12.12 -14.80 24.47
N THR A 184 11.03 -15.01 23.74
CA THR A 184 10.56 -16.37 23.41
C THR A 184 11.47 -16.98 22.35
N SER A 185 12.06 -18.15 22.63
CA SER A 185 12.88 -18.86 21.62
C SER A 185 11.98 -19.50 20.57
N THR A 186 12.09 -19.04 19.32
CA THR A 186 11.32 -19.56 18.17
C THR A 186 12.04 -20.68 17.40
N GLY A 187 13.18 -21.17 17.90
CA GLY A 187 14.03 -22.15 17.19
C GLY A 187 14.75 -21.59 15.96
N ILE A 188 14.59 -20.30 15.64
CA ILE A 188 15.26 -19.59 14.55
C ILE A 188 16.37 -18.73 15.14
N ASP A 189 17.58 -18.76 14.55
CA ASP A 189 18.67 -17.89 14.98
C ASP A 189 18.25 -16.41 14.94
N ALA A 190 18.59 -15.65 15.98
CA ALA A 190 18.31 -14.23 16.06
C ALA A 190 18.96 -13.44 14.89
N ALA A 191 20.07 -13.97 14.35
CA ALA A 191 20.80 -13.38 13.24
C ALA A 191 20.19 -13.68 11.86
N ASP A 192 19.21 -14.59 11.75
CA ASP A 192 18.63 -15.05 10.50
C ASP A 192 17.18 -14.57 10.28
N TRP A 193 16.75 -14.60 9.02
CA TRP A 193 15.41 -14.27 8.53
C TRP A 193 15.00 -15.31 7.47
N PRO A 194 14.69 -16.56 7.84
CA PRO A 194 14.56 -17.67 6.88
C PRO A 194 13.23 -17.71 6.10
N ALA A 195 12.23 -16.91 6.48
CA ALA A 195 10.93 -16.86 5.81
C ALA A 195 10.48 -15.40 5.57
N TYR A 196 9.43 -15.20 4.75
CA TYR A 196 8.90 -13.87 4.41
C TYR A 196 8.70 -12.98 5.65
N GLY A 197 7.97 -13.47 6.66
CA GLY A 197 7.73 -12.76 7.92
C GLY A 197 8.82 -12.97 8.99
N ARG A 198 10.05 -13.31 8.60
CA ARG A 198 11.13 -13.92 9.41
C ARG A 198 10.85 -15.38 9.76
N ASP A 199 9.66 -15.66 10.25
CA ASP A 199 9.13 -16.98 10.53
C ASP A 199 7.90 -17.25 9.66
N GLN A 200 7.44 -18.51 9.67
CA GLN A 200 6.18 -18.86 9.00
C GLN A 200 4.95 -18.48 9.83
N GLU A 201 5.13 -17.99 11.06
CA GLU A 201 4.06 -17.42 11.88
C GLU A 201 3.70 -15.98 11.44
N GLY A 202 4.53 -15.35 10.60
CA GLY A 202 4.27 -14.06 9.99
C GLY A 202 4.53 -12.86 10.90
N THR A 203 5.37 -13.01 11.92
CA THR A 203 5.56 -11.98 12.97
C THR A 203 6.20 -10.71 12.45
N ARG A 204 7.09 -10.79 11.45
CA ARG A 204 7.90 -9.66 10.96
C ARG A 204 8.67 -8.97 12.10
N TYR A 205 9.04 -9.75 13.12
CA TYR A 205 9.74 -9.29 14.31
C TYR A 205 11.17 -9.77 14.35
N SER A 206 12.12 -8.84 14.44
CA SER A 206 13.52 -9.16 14.67
C SER A 206 13.85 -9.11 16.17
N PRO A 207 14.40 -10.17 16.77
CA PRO A 207 14.86 -10.15 18.17
C PRO A 207 16.15 -9.32 18.37
N LEU A 208 16.70 -8.74 17.30
CA LEU A 208 17.91 -7.92 17.35
C LEU A 208 17.63 -6.56 17.98
N LYS A 209 18.56 -6.12 18.83
CA LYS A 209 18.43 -4.93 19.68
C LYS A 209 19.61 -3.96 19.56
N GLN A 210 20.42 -4.08 18.52
CA GLN A 210 21.58 -3.19 18.32
C GLN A 210 21.11 -1.80 17.88
N ILE A 211 20.10 -1.73 17.02
CA ILE A 211 19.50 -0.49 16.55
C ILE A 211 18.35 -0.09 17.49
N THR A 212 18.42 1.11 18.07
CA THR A 212 17.46 1.64 19.05
C THR A 212 17.02 3.06 18.64
N PRO A 213 15.94 3.62 19.23
CA PRO A 213 15.52 4.99 18.96
C PRO A 213 16.63 6.05 19.17
N GLU A 214 17.60 5.79 20.04
CA GLU A 214 18.68 6.72 20.37
C GLU A 214 19.80 6.74 19.32
N ASN A 215 20.08 5.60 18.68
CA ASN A 215 21.21 5.43 17.77
C ASN A 215 20.82 5.23 16.30
N VAL A 216 19.54 4.99 16.00
CA VAL A 216 19.05 4.76 14.62
C VAL A 216 19.37 5.91 13.67
N LYS A 217 19.48 7.14 14.19
CA LYS A 217 19.91 8.31 13.44
C LYS A 217 21.30 8.17 12.79
N ASP A 218 22.14 7.28 13.30
CA ASP A 218 23.51 7.05 12.85
C ASP A 218 23.60 5.94 11.79
N LEU A 219 22.47 5.35 11.37
CA LEU A 219 22.45 4.37 10.28
C LEU A 219 23.00 4.97 8.98
N GLN A 220 23.88 4.21 8.33
CA GLN A 220 24.45 4.52 7.02
C GLN A 220 24.24 3.36 6.05
N VAL A 221 24.27 3.64 4.75
CA VAL A 221 24.28 2.60 3.73
C VAL A 221 25.52 1.72 3.95
N ALA A 222 25.30 0.43 4.19
CA ALA A 222 26.34 -0.57 4.38
C ALA A 222 26.75 -1.20 3.05
N TRP A 223 25.78 -1.49 2.19
CA TRP A 223 25.98 -1.95 0.82
C TRP A 223 24.73 -1.69 -0.03
N THR A 224 24.92 -1.65 -1.34
CA THR A 224 23.85 -1.55 -2.34
C THR A 224 24.10 -2.59 -3.42
N PHE A 225 23.06 -3.33 -3.78
CA PHE A 225 23.03 -4.24 -4.92
C PHE A 225 22.03 -3.73 -5.96
N ARG A 226 22.32 -3.95 -7.24
CA ARG A 226 21.39 -3.68 -8.35
C ARG A 226 21.11 -4.99 -9.06
N THR A 227 19.84 -5.39 -9.14
CA THR A 227 19.45 -6.65 -9.77
C THR A 227 19.74 -6.64 -11.27
N GLY A 228 19.77 -5.45 -11.88
CA GLY A 228 19.83 -5.27 -13.34
C GLY A 228 18.52 -5.64 -14.03
N ASP A 229 17.49 -5.96 -13.25
CA ASP A 229 16.16 -6.29 -13.73
C ASP A 229 15.28 -5.04 -13.68
N THR A 230 14.84 -4.58 -14.85
CA THR A 230 14.08 -3.33 -15.01
C THR A 230 12.96 -3.52 -16.00
N LYS A 231 11.89 -2.74 -15.85
CA LYS A 231 10.74 -2.74 -16.77
C LYS A 231 11.17 -2.67 -18.24
N GLY A 232 10.84 -3.71 -18.99
CA GLY A 232 10.95 -3.83 -20.43
C GLY A 232 9.69 -3.38 -21.19
N PRO A 233 9.73 -3.40 -22.52
CA PRO A 233 8.63 -2.94 -23.37
C PRO A 233 7.42 -3.89 -23.41
N ASN A 234 7.60 -5.15 -23.03
CA ASN A 234 6.55 -6.17 -23.03
C ASN A 234 5.94 -6.38 -21.63
N ASP A 235 6.35 -5.59 -20.65
CA ASP A 235 5.85 -5.72 -19.29
C ASP A 235 4.53 -4.97 -19.13
N PRO A 236 3.62 -5.48 -18.28
CA PRO A 236 2.38 -4.79 -17.98
C PRO A 236 2.62 -3.45 -17.27
N VAL A 237 1.56 -2.68 -17.09
CA VAL A 237 1.61 -1.49 -16.22
C VAL A 237 2.00 -1.93 -14.82
N GLU A 238 1.41 -3.03 -14.37
CA GLU A 238 1.57 -3.63 -13.05
C GLU A 238 2.81 -4.52 -12.90
N ILE A 239 3.98 -3.91 -13.06
CA ILE A 239 5.25 -4.52 -12.65
C ILE A 239 5.62 -3.99 -11.26
N THR A 240 5.88 -4.90 -10.32
CA THR A 240 6.07 -4.55 -8.91
C THR A 240 7.23 -5.33 -8.30
N ASN A 241 7.97 -4.66 -7.41
CA ASN A 241 9.00 -5.30 -6.61
C ASN A 241 8.62 -5.26 -5.12
N GLU A 242 7.94 -6.31 -4.69
CA GLU A 242 7.36 -6.43 -3.34
C GLU A 242 8.18 -7.38 -2.45
N VAL A 243 9.38 -7.74 -2.90
CA VAL A 243 10.18 -8.80 -2.29
C VAL A 243 10.61 -8.47 -0.87
N THR A 244 10.38 -9.41 0.05
CA THR A 244 11.10 -9.46 1.32
C THR A 244 12.25 -10.47 1.20
N PRO A 245 13.52 -10.03 1.19
CA PRO A 245 14.63 -10.96 1.17
C PRO A 245 14.62 -11.90 2.38
N ILE A 246 15.09 -13.13 2.19
CA ILE A 246 15.37 -14.06 3.29
C ILE A 246 16.88 -14.20 3.49
N LYS A 247 17.32 -14.39 4.73
CA LYS A 247 18.74 -14.51 5.08
C LYS A 247 18.95 -15.74 5.95
N ILE A 248 19.85 -16.63 5.51
CA ILE A 248 20.22 -17.88 6.19
C ILE A 248 21.74 -17.98 6.22
N GLY A 249 22.32 -18.05 7.41
CA GLY A 249 23.77 -18.08 7.58
C GLY A 249 24.45 -16.86 6.95
N ASP A 250 25.31 -17.06 5.95
CA ASP A 250 26.05 -15.98 5.28
C ASP A 250 25.41 -15.50 3.97
N LEU A 251 24.29 -16.10 3.55
CA LEU A 251 23.63 -15.82 2.28
C LEU A 251 22.29 -15.12 2.47
N LEU A 252 22.01 -14.20 1.56
CA LEU A 252 20.75 -13.48 1.44
C LEU A 252 20.14 -13.74 0.07
N TYR A 253 18.87 -14.14 0.03
CA TYR A 253 18.16 -14.54 -1.18
C TYR A 253 17.01 -13.58 -1.47
N LEU A 254 16.85 -13.20 -2.73
CA LEU A 254 15.73 -12.40 -3.20
C LEU A 254 15.43 -12.66 -4.68
N CYS A 255 14.18 -12.45 -5.07
CA CYS A 255 13.75 -12.39 -6.45
C CYS A 255 13.57 -10.94 -6.92
N SER A 256 13.66 -10.71 -8.23
CA SER A 256 13.24 -9.47 -8.89
C SER A 256 11.84 -9.59 -9.51
N PRO A 257 11.27 -8.54 -10.12
CA PRO A 257 9.94 -8.61 -10.74
C PRO A 257 9.79 -9.71 -11.80
N HIS A 258 10.82 -9.99 -12.62
CA HIS A 258 10.82 -11.13 -13.57
C HIS A 258 11.24 -12.46 -12.92
N GLN A 259 11.13 -12.55 -11.59
CA GLN A 259 11.44 -13.73 -10.77
C GLN A 259 12.87 -14.26 -10.98
N ILE A 260 13.82 -13.39 -11.35
CA ILE A 260 15.24 -13.75 -11.33
C ILE A 260 15.66 -13.87 -9.87
N LEU A 261 16.12 -15.04 -9.46
CA LEU A 261 16.59 -15.31 -8.10
C LEU A 261 18.08 -14.96 -7.98
N PHE A 262 18.41 -14.23 -6.94
CA PHE A 262 19.79 -13.86 -6.58
C PHE A 262 20.13 -14.41 -5.20
N ALA A 263 21.34 -14.94 -5.07
CA ALA A 263 21.98 -15.16 -3.77
C ALA A 263 23.14 -14.19 -3.60
N LEU A 264 23.09 -13.41 -2.53
CA LEU A 264 24.08 -12.40 -2.18
C LEU A 264 24.84 -12.82 -0.92
N ASP A 265 26.09 -12.42 -0.84
CA ASP A 265 26.82 -12.36 0.42
C ASP A 265 26.11 -11.39 1.38
N ALA A 266 25.58 -11.88 2.50
CA ALA A 266 24.79 -11.05 3.40
C ALA A 266 25.59 -9.86 3.95
N LYS A 267 26.89 -10.00 4.19
CA LYS A 267 27.72 -8.92 4.75
C LYS A 267 27.99 -7.80 3.74
N THR A 268 28.20 -8.15 2.48
CA THR A 268 28.77 -7.24 1.47
C THR A 268 27.81 -6.90 0.32
N GLY A 269 26.71 -7.63 0.16
CA GLY A 269 25.80 -7.51 -0.98
C GLY A 269 26.37 -8.06 -2.29
N ALA A 270 27.53 -8.75 -2.25
CA ALA A 270 28.17 -9.28 -3.44
C ALA A 270 27.41 -10.50 -3.99
N LEU A 271 27.14 -10.50 -5.29
CA LEU A 271 26.47 -11.61 -5.98
C LEU A 271 27.31 -12.89 -5.87
N LYS A 272 26.71 -13.98 -5.38
CA LYS A 272 27.31 -15.32 -5.36
C LYS A 272 26.88 -16.13 -6.57
N TRP A 273 25.57 -16.21 -6.81
CA TRP A 273 24.97 -16.87 -7.95
C TRP A 273 23.62 -16.24 -8.27
N LYS A 274 23.14 -16.47 -9.49
CA LYS A 274 21.78 -16.11 -9.90
C LYS A 274 21.15 -17.22 -10.75
N PHE A 275 19.83 -17.34 -10.69
CA PHE A 275 19.02 -18.18 -11.54
C PHE A 275 17.97 -17.32 -12.22
N ASP A 276 17.83 -17.48 -13.54
CA ASP A 276 16.88 -16.72 -14.35
C ASP A 276 15.88 -17.72 -14.97
N PRO A 277 14.59 -17.71 -14.54
CA PRO A 277 13.58 -18.63 -15.05
C PRO A 277 13.18 -18.31 -16.50
N LYS A 278 13.64 -17.18 -17.06
CA LYS A 278 13.30 -16.71 -18.41
C LYS A 278 11.79 -16.46 -18.60
N LEU A 279 11.13 -15.90 -17.58
CA LEU A 279 9.72 -15.50 -17.68
C LEU A 279 9.52 -14.65 -18.94
N GLN A 280 8.55 -15.05 -19.76
CA GLN A 280 8.11 -14.30 -20.93
C GLN A 280 6.86 -13.51 -20.56
N SER A 281 7.05 -12.33 -19.99
CA SER A 281 5.96 -11.41 -19.67
C SER A 281 5.24 -10.91 -20.94
N ASP A 282 3.94 -10.66 -20.81
CA ASP A 282 3.11 -10.01 -21.81
C ASP A 282 2.45 -8.77 -21.18
N PRO A 283 2.17 -7.70 -21.94
CA PRO A 283 1.50 -6.52 -21.39
C PRO A 283 0.12 -6.80 -20.80
N SER A 284 -0.46 -7.98 -21.09
CA SER A 284 -1.74 -8.40 -20.52
C SER A 284 -1.66 -9.08 -19.17
N PHE A 285 -0.48 -9.46 -18.68
CA PHE A 285 -0.34 -10.07 -17.35
C PHE A 285 -0.87 -9.08 -16.32
N GLN A 286 -1.78 -9.51 -15.45
CA GLN A 286 -2.22 -8.62 -14.39
C GLN A 286 -1.07 -8.29 -13.45
N HIS A 287 -0.16 -9.23 -13.18
CA HIS A 287 0.98 -9.00 -12.31
C HIS A 287 2.30 -9.51 -12.88
N VAL A 288 3.33 -8.65 -12.88
CA VAL A 288 4.73 -9.11 -12.87
C VAL A 288 5.30 -8.75 -11.50
N THR A 289 5.03 -9.64 -10.54
CA THR A 289 5.21 -9.41 -9.10
C THR A 289 5.96 -10.55 -8.45
N CYS A 290 6.96 -10.24 -7.63
CA CYS A 290 7.56 -11.21 -6.72
C CYS A 290 7.60 -10.69 -5.28
N ARG A 291 7.04 -11.46 -4.34
CA ARG A 291 7.02 -11.13 -2.89
C ARG A 291 8.09 -11.84 -2.08
N GLY A 292 8.69 -12.91 -2.59
CA GLY A 292 9.70 -13.66 -1.86
C GLY A 292 9.96 -15.04 -2.41
N VAL A 293 10.86 -15.74 -1.72
CA VAL A 293 11.17 -17.16 -1.94
C VAL A 293 11.07 -17.91 -0.61
N SER A 294 10.97 -19.23 -0.68
CA SER A 294 10.89 -20.09 0.51
C SER A 294 12.12 -20.97 0.65
N TYR A 295 12.43 -21.39 1.88
CA TYR A 295 13.61 -22.17 2.19
C TYR A 295 13.29 -23.44 3.00
N VAL A 296 14.07 -24.50 2.78
CA VAL A 296 14.10 -25.67 3.67
C VAL A 296 15.50 -26.27 3.75
N ASP A 297 15.85 -26.79 4.92
CA ASP A 297 17.01 -27.67 5.12
C ASP A 297 16.54 -29.11 5.39
N LEU A 298 16.75 -29.99 4.41
CA LEU A 298 16.36 -31.40 4.48
C LEU A 298 17.46 -32.30 5.06
N SER A 299 18.64 -31.75 5.38
CA SER A 299 19.77 -32.51 5.94
C SER A 299 19.47 -33.05 7.34
N ALA A 300 18.71 -32.31 8.16
CA ALA A 300 18.32 -32.70 9.51
C ALA A 300 17.39 -33.94 9.56
N ASN A 301 16.68 -34.23 8.46
CA ASN A 301 15.75 -35.38 8.36
C ASN A 301 16.37 -36.61 7.68
N ALA A 302 17.63 -36.54 7.24
CA ALA A 302 18.31 -37.65 6.56
C ALA A 302 18.63 -38.83 7.50
N THR A 303 18.68 -38.62 8.81
CA THR A 303 18.92 -39.68 9.81
C THR A 303 17.72 -40.56 10.12
N ALA A 304 16.51 -40.21 9.67
CA ALA A 304 15.28 -40.96 9.93
C ALA A 304 14.77 -41.79 8.73
N ALA A 305 15.37 -41.63 7.55
CA ALA A 305 14.91 -42.26 6.31
C ALA A 305 16.05 -43.06 5.64
N ALA A 306 16.56 -44.09 6.32
CA ALA A 306 17.26 -45.18 5.66
C ALA A 306 16.25 -46.31 5.41
N PRO A 307 15.89 -46.64 4.15
CA PRO A 307 15.01 -47.77 3.88
C PRO A 307 15.77 -49.09 4.11
N ALA A 308 15.19 -49.94 4.96
CA ALA A 308 15.54 -51.35 5.02
C ALA A 308 15.01 -52.05 3.75
N ALA A 309 15.84 -52.19 2.74
CA ALA A 309 15.62 -53.17 1.66
C ALA A 309 16.92 -53.46 0.91
N THR A 310 17.54 -54.61 1.18
CA THR A 310 17.68 -55.73 0.22
C THR A 310 18.66 -56.77 0.76
N LEU A 311 18.10 -57.83 1.36
CA LEU A 311 18.71 -59.15 1.35
C LEU A 311 18.35 -59.80 0.02
N ALA A 312 19.32 -59.97 -0.87
CA ALA A 312 19.44 -61.11 -1.81
C ALA A 312 20.49 -60.81 -2.89
N SER A 313 21.65 -61.46 -2.81
CA SER A 313 22.19 -62.27 -3.91
C SER A 313 23.49 -62.92 -3.46
N ASP A 314 23.43 -64.24 -3.33
CA ASP A 314 24.61 -65.10 -3.26
C ASP A 314 25.22 -65.30 -4.66
N ALA A 315 26.55 -65.34 -4.63
CA ALA A 315 27.44 -66.24 -5.37
C ALA A 315 27.90 -65.96 -6.82
N ALA A 316 29.25 -66.00 -6.91
CA ALA A 316 30.15 -66.37 -8.02
C ALA A 316 30.39 -65.30 -9.11
N ALA A 317 31.61 -65.00 -9.58
CA ALA A 317 32.87 -65.75 -9.58
C ALA A 317 34.10 -64.81 -9.68
N ALA A 318 35.26 -65.36 -9.31
CA ALA A 318 36.58 -64.74 -9.32
C ALA A 318 37.23 -64.61 -10.72
N SER A 319 38.14 -63.64 -10.90
CA SER A 319 39.57 -63.82 -11.22
C SER A 319 40.24 -62.55 -11.78
N ASP A 320 41.43 -62.23 -11.22
CA ASP A 320 42.70 -61.79 -11.86
C ASP A 320 42.72 -60.58 -12.84
N ALA A 321 43.73 -59.72 -12.94
CA ALA A 321 44.98 -59.48 -12.22
C ALA A 321 45.58 -58.12 -12.70
N SER A 322 46.33 -57.48 -11.80
CA SER A 322 47.52 -56.62 -11.99
C SER A 322 47.72 -55.75 -13.25
N GLY A 323 48.01 -54.46 -13.02
CA GLY A 323 48.80 -53.61 -13.93
C GLY A 323 49.01 -52.19 -13.38
N ALA A 324 50.23 -51.89 -12.92
CA ALA A 324 50.65 -50.60 -12.38
C ALA A 324 51.49 -49.78 -13.38
N ALA A 325 51.40 -48.43 -13.26
CA ALA A 325 52.37 -47.35 -13.58
C ALA A 325 51.67 -46.17 -14.31
N ALA A 326 51.47 -45.01 -13.65
CA ALA A 326 52.32 -43.79 -13.64
C ALA A 326 52.29 -43.03 -14.99
N THR A 327 52.11 -41.71 -15.15
CA THR A 327 52.05 -40.48 -14.31
C THR A 327 51.69 -39.33 -15.27
N ALA A 328 50.85 -38.37 -14.88
CA ALA A 328 50.96 -36.97 -15.32
C ALA A 328 50.04 -36.07 -14.47
N ALA A 329 50.65 -35.09 -13.80
CA ALA A 329 50.02 -34.14 -12.90
C ALA A 329 49.39 -32.96 -13.65
N THR A 330 48.22 -32.52 -13.17
CA THR A 330 47.55 -31.25 -13.53
C THR A 330 47.06 -30.59 -12.23
N PRO A 331 47.10 -29.25 -12.10
CA PRO A 331 47.09 -28.57 -10.81
C PRO A 331 45.76 -28.66 -10.07
N ALA A 332 45.88 -28.62 -8.73
CA ALA A 332 44.82 -28.79 -7.74
C ALA A 332 43.53 -28.04 -8.07
N ALA A 333 42.47 -28.81 -8.33
CA ALA A 333 41.10 -28.39 -8.17
C ALA A 333 40.85 -28.04 -6.70
N ALA A 334 40.09 -26.96 -6.48
CA ALA A 334 39.46 -26.64 -5.20
C ALA A 334 38.74 -27.89 -4.65
N PRO A 335 38.67 -28.08 -3.32
CA PRO A 335 38.07 -29.29 -2.76
C PRO A 335 36.65 -29.43 -3.29
N ALA A 336 36.38 -30.58 -3.91
CA ALA A 336 35.05 -30.97 -4.34
C ALA A 336 34.11 -30.86 -3.14
N ALA A 337 33.18 -29.93 -3.20
CA ALA A 337 32.03 -29.93 -2.30
C ALA A 337 31.33 -31.29 -2.49
N ASP A 338 31.09 -31.98 -1.39
CA ASP A 338 30.51 -33.31 -1.34
C ASP A 338 29.28 -33.44 -2.25
N ALA A 339 29.39 -34.26 -3.30
CA ALA A 339 28.29 -34.62 -4.20
C ALA A 339 27.12 -35.31 -3.47
N THR A 340 27.31 -35.71 -2.20
CA THR A 340 26.29 -36.32 -1.33
C THR A 340 25.44 -35.29 -0.56
N SER A 341 25.70 -33.99 -0.67
CA SER A 341 24.92 -32.91 -0.02
C SER A 341 24.13 -32.00 -0.96
N ALA A 342 24.25 -32.18 -2.28
CA ALA A 342 23.57 -31.36 -3.27
C ALA A 342 22.04 -31.39 -3.08
N CYS A 343 21.40 -30.22 -3.13
CA CYS A 343 19.95 -30.05 -2.99
C CYS A 343 19.33 -30.54 -1.67
N THR A 344 20.13 -30.68 -0.62
CA THR A 344 19.61 -30.87 0.74
C THR A 344 19.03 -29.57 1.29
N ARG A 345 19.67 -28.43 0.99
CA ARG A 345 19.16 -27.09 1.28
C ARG A 345 18.57 -26.50 0.02
N ARG A 346 17.29 -26.15 0.05
CA ARG A 346 16.55 -25.72 -1.15
C ARG A 346 15.99 -24.33 -0.98
N ILE A 347 16.04 -23.57 -2.05
CA ILE A 347 15.24 -22.36 -2.27
C ILE A 347 14.14 -22.70 -3.27
N PHE A 348 12.91 -22.34 -2.95
CA PHE A 348 11.77 -22.47 -3.84
C PHE A 348 11.38 -21.10 -4.40
N LEU A 349 11.30 -21.02 -5.73
CA LEU A 349 10.99 -19.81 -6.47
C LEU A 349 9.70 -20.02 -7.26
N PRO A 350 8.59 -19.38 -6.87
CA PRO A 350 7.38 -19.34 -7.68
C PRO A 350 7.54 -18.35 -8.85
N VAL A 351 6.94 -18.64 -10.00
CA VAL A 351 7.02 -17.83 -11.22
C VAL A 351 5.63 -17.63 -11.83
N ASN A 352 5.33 -16.39 -12.24
CA ASN A 352 4.01 -15.94 -12.73
C ASN A 352 3.49 -16.62 -14.01
N ASP A 353 4.24 -17.56 -14.58
CA ASP A 353 3.78 -18.45 -15.66
C ASP A 353 3.28 -19.82 -15.13
N GLY A 354 3.08 -19.95 -13.82
CA GLY A 354 2.52 -21.15 -13.20
C GLY A 354 3.56 -22.24 -12.93
N HIS A 355 4.81 -21.86 -12.64
CA HIS A 355 5.89 -22.79 -12.30
C HIS A 355 6.42 -22.57 -10.88
N LEU A 356 6.93 -23.64 -10.26
CA LEU A 356 7.70 -23.59 -9.01
C LEU A 356 9.06 -24.27 -9.21
N TYR A 357 10.13 -23.50 -9.09
CA TYR A 357 11.50 -24.01 -9.22
C TYR A 357 12.11 -24.35 -7.87
N ALA A 358 12.74 -25.52 -7.76
CA ALA A 358 13.55 -25.92 -6.61
C ALA A 358 15.04 -25.85 -6.96
N LEU A 359 15.77 -25.03 -6.20
CA LEU A 359 17.17 -24.72 -6.45
C LEU A 359 18.02 -25.02 -5.22
N ASP A 360 19.23 -25.56 -5.42
CA ASP A 360 20.20 -25.72 -4.35
C ASP A 360 20.60 -24.36 -3.78
N ALA A 361 20.47 -24.19 -2.48
CA ALA A 361 20.66 -22.90 -1.81
C ALA A 361 22.11 -22.37 -1.90
N LEU A 362 23.11 -23.24 -2.11
CA LEU A 362 24.52 -22.84 -2.15
C LEU A 362 25.00 -22.55 -3.57
N THR A 363 24.48 -23.27 -4.56
CA THR A 363 24.99 -23.25 -5.94
C THR A 363 24.03 -22.60 -6.94
N GLY A 364 22.73 -22.53 -6.62
CA GLY A 364 21.69 -22.07 -7.55
C GLY A 364 21.36 -23.06 -8.66
N GLN A 365 21.88 -24.30 -8.59
CA GLN A 365 21.56 -25.35 -9.56
C GLN A 365 20.16 -25.92 -9.29
N ARG A 366 19.46 -26.29 -10.36
CA ARG A 366 18.16 -26.97 -10.25
C ARG A 366 18.30 -28.32 -9.57
N CYS A 367 17.36 -28.62 -8.69
CA CYS A 367 17.33 -29.89 -7.98
C CYS A 367 16.74 -30.99 -8.85
N GLU A 368 17.62 -31.79 -9.47
CA GLU A 368 17.24 -32.80 -10.47
C GLU A 368 16.17 -33.78 -9.99
N GLY A 369 16.17 -34.13 -8.69
CA GLY A 369 15.22 -35.06 -8.08
C GLY A 369 13.85 -34.47 -7.67
N PHE A 370 13.54 -33.22 -8.05
CA PHE A 370 12.28 -32.54 -7.72
C PHE A 370 11.50 -32.21 -8.99
N GLY A 371 10.23 -32.59 -9.09
CA GLY A 371 9.39 -32.35 -10.27
C GLY A 371 10.07 -32.84 -11.56
N ASN A 372 10.01 -32.03 -12.60
CA ASN A 372 10.76 -32.23 -13.83
C ASN A 372 12.11 -31.51 -13.76
N ASN A 373 13.14 -32.17 -13.22
CA ASN A 373 14.50 -31.63 -13.11
C ASN A 373 14.58 -30.28 -12.36
N GLY A 374 13.88 -30.13 -11.23
CA GLY A 374 13.83 -28.92 -10.41
C GLY A 374 12.76 -27.91 -10.82
N ASP A 375 11.79 -28.30 -11.65
CA ASP A 375 10.68 -27.47 -12.12
C ASP A 375 9.37 -28.24 -11.94
N LEU A 376 8.44 -27.64 -11.21
CA LEU A 376 7.11 -28.17 -10.93
C LEU A 376 6.07 -27.32 -11.67
N ASP A 377 5.30 -27.98 -12.53
CA ASP A 377 4.17 -27.39 -13.26
C ASP A 377 2.94 -27.24 -12.33
N LEU A 378 2.55 -26.00 -12.05
CA LEU A 378 1.36 -25.67 -11.28
C LEU A 378 0.12 -25.47 -12.15
N GLN A 379 0.21 -25.65 -13.47
CA GLN A 379 -0.93 -25.53 -14.37
C GLN A 379 -1.65 -26.88 -14.60
N HIS A 380 -1.11 -27.97 -14.05
CA HIS A 380 -1.73 -29.29 -14.13
C HIS A 380 -3.19 -29.28 -13.65
N ALA A 381 -4.08 -29.83 -14.48
CA ALA A 381 -5.54 -29.93 -14.27
C ALA A 381 -6.27 -28.58 -14.10
N GLN A 382 -5.64 -27.45 -14.42
CA GLN A 382 -6.35 -26.17 -14.53
C GLN A 382 -7.29 -26.19 -15.75
N PRO A 383 -8.48 -25.57 -15.66
CA PRO A 383 -9.38 -25.44 -16.80
C PRO A 383 -8.83 -24.52 -17.92
N VAL A 384 -7.94 -23.59 -17.55
CA VAL A 384 -7.26 -22.64 -18.42
C VAL A 384 -5.78 -22.61 -18.06
N THR A 385 -4.91 -22.62 -19.07
CA THR A 385 -3.45 -22.66 -18.89
C THR A 385 -2.73 -21.54 -19.63
N THR A 386 -3.44 -20.46 -19.93
CA THR A 386 -2.86 -19.26 -20.53
C THR A 386 -1.92 -18.60 -19.52
N ALA A 387 -0.67 -18.35 -19.92
CA ALA A 387 0.31 -17.67 -19.06
C ALA A 387 -0.19 -16.28 -18.65
N GLY A 388 0.02 -15.92 -17.38
CA GLY A 388 -0.45 -14.66 -16.79
C GLY A 388 -1.87 -14.70 -16.23
N MET A 389 -2.63 -15.80 -16.40
CA MET A 389 -3.96 -15.95 -15.79
C MET A 389 -3.94 -16.71 -14.45
N TYR A 390 -2.88 -17.47 -14.17
CA TYR A 390 -2.60 -18.08 -12.86
C TYR A 390 -1.18 -17.71 -12.44
N GLU A 391 -1.07 -16.91 -11.40
CA GLU A 391 0.15 -16.19 -11.06
C GLU A 391 0.55 -16.46 -9.60
N PRO A 392 1.47 -17.39 -9.32
CA PRO A 392 1.99 -17.61 -7.97
C PRO A 392 2.94 -16.46 -7.58
N THR A 393 2.38 -15.38 -7.04
CA THR A 393 3.09 -14.14 -6.70
C THR A 393 3.79 -14.17 -5.33
N SER A 394 3.38 -15.10 -4.46
CA SER A 394 3.79 -15.19 -3.06
C SER A 394 4.63 -16.43 -2.75
N PRO A 395 5.56 -16.36 -1.77
CA PRO A 395 6.34 -17.51 -1.35
C PRO A 395 5.44 -18.60 -0.73
N SER A 396 5.72 -19.86 -1.06
CA SER A 396 5.00 -21.03 -0.55
C SER A 396 5.27 -21.28 0.94
N ILE A 397 4.32 -21.88 1.65
CA ILE A 397 4.56 -22.44 2.98
C ILE A 397 5.31 -23.77 2.82
N ILE A 398 6.37 -23.96 3.61
CA ILE A 398 7.22 -25.16 3.50
C ILE A 398 7.29 -25.84 4.86
N THR A 399 6.76 -27.04 4.96
CA THR A 399 6.95 -27.90 6.13
C THR A 399 8.15 -28.82 5.91
N SER A 400 8.42 -29.70 6.87
CA SER A 400 9.44 -30.74 6.72
C SER A 400 9.11 -31.80 5.67
N LYS A 401 7.86 -31.82 5.16
CA LYS A 401 7.33 -32.85 4.25
C LYS A 401 6.55 -32.28 3.06
N VAL A 402 5.87 -31.15 3.23
CA VAL A 402 4.88 -30.62 2.28
C VAL A 402 5.20 -29.17 1.91
N ILE A 403 5.11 -28.86 0.62
CA ILE A 403 5.08 -27.52 0.05
C ILE A 403 3.61 -27.18 -0.18
N ILE A 404 3.13 -26.08 0.39
CA ILE A 404 1.77 -25.59 0.19
C ILE A 404 1.82 -24.37 -0.71
N VAL A 405 1.17 -24.48 -1.88
CA VAL A 405 1.17 -23.47 -2.94
C VAL A 405 -0.25 -23.02 -3.23
N ALA A 406 -0.40 -21.71 -3.37
CA ALA A 406 -1.55 -21.03 -3.91
C ALA A 406 -1.07 -19.94 -4.89
N GLY A 407 -1.99 -19.29 -5.60
CA GLY A 407 -1.66 -18.24 -6.56
C GLY A 407 -2.82 -17.28 -6.77
N ALA A 408 -2.50 -16.15 -7.40
CA ALA A 408 -3.50 -15.24 -7.94
C ALA A 408 -4.12 -15.84 -9.21
N VAL A 409 -5.36 -15.47 -9.46
CA VAL A 409 -6.09 -15.70 -10.71
C VAL A 409 -6.42 -14.31 -11.25
N GLU A 410 -6.36 -14.12 -12.56
CA GLU A 410 -6.64 -12.81 -13.17
C GLU A 410 -8.05 -12.29 -12.76
N ASP A 411 -8.10 -11.04 -12.33
CA ASP A 411 -9.30 -10.43 -11.80
C ASP A 411 -10.15 -9.80 -12.90
N ASN A 412 -11.46 -9.99 -12.79
CA ASN A 412 -12.47 -9.30 -13.60
C ASN A 412 -12.29 -9.50 -15.12
N PHE A 413 -11.54 -10.50 -15.59
CA PHE A 413 -11.42 -10.78 -17.01
C PHE A 413 -12.62 -11.60 -17.51
N SER A 414 -12.99 -12.70 -16.86
CA SER A 414 -14.07 -13.59 -17.28
C SER A 414 -14.63 -14.46 -16.14
N ASN A 415 -15.78 -15.11 -16.33
CA ASN A 415 -16.22 -16.24 -15.50
C ASN A 415 -15.72 -17.62 -16.02
N ARG A 416 -14.67 -17.63 -16.84
CA ARG A 416 -13.99 -18.83 -17.37
C ARG A 416 -12.47 -18.67 -17.29
N GLU A 417 -11.95 -18.65 -16.08
CA GLU A 417 -10.54 -18.45 -15.75
C GLU A 417 -10.00 -19.66 -14.94
N PRO A 418 -8.68 -19.73 -14.70
CA PRO A 418 -8.11 -20.78 -13.84
C PRO A 418 -8.80 -20.91 -12.48
N SER A 419 -8.64 -22.08 -11.89
CA SER A 419 -9.02 -22.34 -10.50
C SER A 419 -7.98 -21.73 -9.56
N GLY A 420 -8.45 -21.07 -8.50
CA GLY A 420 -7.68 -20.69 -7.32
C GLY A 420 -7.28 -21.86 -6.39
N VAL A 421 -7.26 -23.10 -6.89
CA VAL A 421 -6.94 -24.32 -6.12
C VAL A 421 -5.62 -24.19 -5.33
N ILE A 422 -5.68 -24.63 -4.07
CA ILE A 422 -4.53 -24.73 -3.16
C ILE A 422 -4.02 -26.16 -3.19
N ARG A 423 -2.70 -26.36 -3.26
CA ARG A 423 -2.12 -27.70 -3.42
C ARG A 423 -0.96 -27.96 -2.48
N GLY A 424 -0.87 -29.20 -2.00
CA GLY A 424 0.23 -29.73 -1.22
C GLY A 424 1.08 -30.68 -2.05
N PHE A 425 2.39 -30.43 -2.11
CA PHE A 425 3.35 -31.29 -2.82
C PHE A 425 4.41 -31.84 -1.88
N ASP A 426 4.92 -33.03 -2.15
CA ASP A 426 6.05 -33.58 -1.40
C ASP A 426 7.29 -32.69 -1.56
N VAL A 427 7.89 -32.28 -0.46
CA VAL A 427 9.01 -31.32 -0.44
C VAL A 427 10.28 -31.86 -1.10
N ARG A 428 10.43 -33.20 -1.20
CA ARG A 428 11.58 -33.87 -1.78
C ARG A 428 11.39 -34.12 -3.26
N THR A 429 10.24 -34.65 -3.66
CA THR A 429 9.97 -35.13 -5.02
C THR A 429 9.13 -34.18 -5.87
N GLY A 430 8.33 -33.30 -5.26
CA GLY A 430 7.36 -32.47 -5.96
C GLY A 430 6.08 -33.21 -6.37
N GLU A 431 5.86 -34.43 -5.89
CA GLU A 431 4.64 -35.19 -6.14
C GLU A 431 3.42 -34.52 -5.47
N LEU A 432 2.29 -34.43 -6.18
CA LEU A 432 1.05 -33.91 -5.62
C LEU A 432 0.51 -34.86 -4.55
N LEU A 433 0.38 -34.37 -3.31
CA LEU A 433 -0.12 -35.14 -2.17
C LEU A 433 -1.61 -34.90 -1.93
N TRP A 434 -2.04 -33.65 -2.05
CA TRP A 434 -3.43 -33.23 -1.83
C TRP A 434 -3.75 -31.95 -2.58
N ALA A 435 -5.03 -31.72 -2.84
CA ALA A 435 -5.57 -30.46 -3.36
C ALA A 435 -6.70 -29.96 -2.45
N PHE A 436 -6.99 -28.67 -2.51
CA PHE A 436 -8.16 -28.03 -1.92
C PHE A 436 -8.68 -27.00 -2.94
N ASP A 437 -9.72 -27.36 -3.68
CA ASP A 437 -10.44 -26.48 -4.60
C ASP A 437 -11.64 -25.85 -3.86
N PRO A 438 -11.59 -24.55 -3.52
CA PRO A 438 -12.63 -23.90 -2.72
C PRO A 438 -13.97 -23.77 -3.46
N GLY A 439 -13.99 -23.94 -4.78
CA GLY A 439 -15.21 -23.91 -5.60
C GLY A 439 -15.84 -25.29 -5.82
N ALA A 440 -15.13 -26.37 -5.48
CA ALA A 440 -15.61 -27.72 -5.73
C ALA A 440 -16.62 -28.20 -4.67
N LYS A 441 -17.49 -29.12 -5.08
CA LYS A 441 -18.42 -29.80 -4.15
C LYS A 441 -17.67 -30.61 -3.10
N ASP A 442 -16.64 -31.33 -3.53
CA ASP A 442 -15.64 -31.98 -2.69
C ASP A 442 -14.31 -31.25 -2.90
N PRO A 443 -13.91 -30.35 -1.97
CA PRO A 443 -12.69 -29.56 -2.12
C PRO A 443 -11.43 -30.40 -2.26
N ASN A 444 -11.37 -31.59 -1.67
CA ASN A 444 -10.16 -32.41 -1.65
C ASN A 444 -10.05 -33.39 -2.83
N HIS A 445 -11.00 -33.37 -3.78
CA HIS A 445 -10.94 -34.18 -4.99
C HIS A 445 -9.74 -33.77 -5.86
N ILE A 446 -8.89 -34.74 -6.20
CA ILE A 446 -7.81 -34.56 -7.18
C ILE A 446 -8.35 -35.01 -8.55
N PRO A 447 -8.41 -34.12 -9.55
CA PRO A 447 -8.92 -34.45 -10.88
C PRO A 447 -8.19 -35.63 -11.52
N GLY A 448 -8.97 -36.57 -12.07
CA GLY A 448 -8.44 -37.65 -12.90
C GLY A 448 -8.08 -37.18 -14.33
N PRO A 449 -7.53 -38.08 -15.18
CA PRO A 449 -7.23 -37.75 -16.57
C PRO A 449 -8.46 -37.21 -17.34
N GLY A 450 -8.35 -35.98 -17.85
CA GLY A 450 -9.43 -35.31 -18.59
C GLY A 450 -10.42 -34.51 -17.72
N GLU A 451 -10.30 -34.60 -16.40
CA GLU A 451 -10.99 -33.73 -15.46
C GLU A 451 -10.17 -32.45 -15.19
N HIS A 452 -10.81 -31.42 -14.65
CA HIS A 452 -10.18 -30.15 -14.26
C HIS A 452 -10.76 -29.66 -12.94
N TYR A 453 -10.00 -28.78 -12.27
CA TYR A 453 -10.49 -28.01 -11.13
C TYR A 453 -11.55 -26.99 -11.56
N THR A 454 -12.30 -26.48 -10.59
CA THR A 454 -13.44 -25.58 -10.79
C THR A 454 -13.00 -24.24 -11.36
N TRP A 455 -13.62 -23.82 -12.46
CA TRP A 455 -13.45 -22.49 -13.06
C TRP A 455 -13.66 -21.38 -12.03
N ASN A 456 -12.73 -20.42 -11.98
CA ASN A 456 -12.81 -19.23 -11.13
C ASN A 456 -13.08 -19.54 -9.65
N SER A 457 -12.64 -20.69 -9.13
CA SER A 457 -12.72 -20.92 -7.68
C SER A 457 -11.97 -19.81 -6.94
N PRO A 458 -12.43 -19.36 -5.76
CA PRO A 458 -11.74 -18.33 -4.98
C PRO A 458 -10.24 -18.62 -4.84
N ASN A 459 -9.40 -17.60 -4.99
CA ASN A 459 -7.95 -17.76 -4.97
C ASN A 459 -7.34 -17.35 -3.62
N SER A 460 -6.04 -17.60 -3.46
CA SER A 460 -5.24 -17.13 -2.33
C SER A 460 -3.90 -16.63 -2.86
N TRP A 461 -3.79 -15.32 -3.02
CA TRP A 461 -2.64 -14.68 -3.65
C TRP A 461 -1.63 -14.10 -2.66
N ALA A 462 -2.07 -13.75 -1.45
CA ALA A 462 -1.25 -13.18 -0.40
C ALA A 462 -0.36 -14.24 0.28
N PRO A 463 0.77 -13.86 0.90
CA PRO A 463 1.57 -14.81 1.68
C PRO A 463 0.74 -15.45 2.79
N ALA A 464 0.92 -16.74 3.04
CA ALA A 464 0.20 -17.49 4.09
C ALA A 464 1.01 -17.57 5.40
N ALA A 465 0.39 -18.06 6.48
CA ALA A 465 1.06 -18.35 7.75
C ALA A 465 0.90 -19.83 8.15
N TYR A 466 1.77 -20.36 9.00
CA TYR A 466 1.77 -21.76 9.42
C TYR A 466 2.12 -21.91 10.90
N ASP A 467 1.30 -22.67 11.63
CA ASP A 467 1.59 -23.14 12.99
C ASP A 467 2.03 -24.60 12.92
N ALA A 468 3.34 -24.84 13.07
CA ALA A 468 3.91 -26.18 13.04
C ALA A 468 3.46 -27.08 14.21
N LYS A 469 3.01 -26.50 15.34
CA LYS A 469 2.54 -27.29 16.50
C LYS A 469 1.14 -27.84 16.27
N LEU A 470 0.32 -27.11 15.52
CA LEU A 470 -1.05 -27.49 15.19
C LEU A 470 -1.13 -28.23 13.84
N ASP A 471 -0.07 -28.16 13.04
CA ASP A 471 -0.07 -28.54 11.63
C ASP A 471 -1.17 -27.81 10.85
N ILE A 472 -1.35 -26.51 11.09
CA ILE A 472 -2.36 -25.70 10.44
C ILE A 472 -1.70 -24.59 9.62
N VAL A 473 -2.04 -24.53 8.33
CA VAL A 473 -1.73 -23.41 7.44
C VAL A 473 -2.95 -22.49 7.33
N TYR A 474 -2.71 -21.18 7.42
CA TYR A 474 -3.70 -20.12 7.37
C TYR A 474 -3.56 -19.34 6.07
N LEU A 475 -4.52 -19.52 5.16
CA LEU A 475 -4.55 -18.96 3.82
C LEU A 475 -5.56 -17.80 3.76
N PRO A 476 -5.10 -16.57 3.45
CA PRO A 476 -5.99 -15.46 3.14
C PRO A 476 -6.70 -15.72 1.81
N MET A 477 -8.02 -15.72 1.83
CA MET A 477 -8.84 -16.01 0.64
C MET A 477 -9.41 -14.73 0.04
N GLY A 478 -9.38 -14.68 -1.30
CA GLY A 478 -10.15 -13.72 -2.10
C GLY A 478 -11.53 -14.25 -2.48
N VAL A 479 -12.12 -13.66 -3.51
CA VAL A 479 -13.44 -14.02 -4.04
C VAL A 479 -13.34 -14.79 -5.39
N LYS A 480 -14.46 -15.33 -5.87
CA LYS A 480 -14.60 -15.75 -7.28
C LYS A 480 -14.59 -14.50 -8.18
N THR A 481 -13.64 -14.44 -9.11
CA THR A 481 -13.67 -13.52 -10.26
C THR A 481 -14.83 -13.86 -11.21
N PRO A 482 -15.55 -12.86 -11.78
CA PRO A 482 -15.38 -11.43 -11.55
C PRO A 482 -15.79 -10.95 -10.15
N ASP A 483 -15.06 -9.99 -9.60
CA ASP A 483 -15.15 -9.64 -8.17
C ASP A 483 -16.31 -8.69 -7.88
N ILE A 484 -16.66 -7.86 -8.86
CA ILE A 484 -17.56 -6.71 -8.69
C ILE A 484 -19.02 -7.06 -9.02
N TRP A 485 -19.29 -8.26 -9.51
CA TRP A 485 -20.64 -8.77 -9.75
C TRP A 485 -20.67 -10.28 -9.53
N GLY A 486 -21.58 -10.76 -8.68
CA GLY A 486 -21.59 -12.12 -8.16
C GLY A 486 -22.87 -12.92 -8.43
N GLY A 487 -23.78 -12.44 -9.27
CA GLY A 487 -25.11 -13.05 -9.43
C GLY A 487 -25.12 -14.47 -10.01
N ASP A 488 -23.99 -14.94 -10.57
CA ASP A 488 -23.81 -16.32 -11.08
C ASP A 488 -23.15 -17.26 -10.06
N ARG A 489 -22.75 -16.77 -8.88
CA ARG A 489 -22.02 -17.55 -7.88
C ARG A 489 -22.95 -18.54 -7.18
N THR A 490 -22.53 -19.80 -7.12
CA THR A 490 -23.26 -20.87 -6.44
C THR A 490 -22.86 -20.93 -4.95
N PRO A 491 -23.64 -21.63 -4.10
CA PRO A 491 -23.26 -21.83 -2.70
C PRO A 491 -21.89 -22.49 -2.50
N GLU A 492 -21.43 -23.31 -3.45
CA GLU A 492 -20.09 -23.90 -3.42
C GLU A 492 -19.01 -22.83 -3.62
N LEU A 493 -19.19 -21.95 -4.61
CA LEU A 493 -18.26 -20.85 -4.91
C LEU A 493 -18.19 -19.80 -3.80
N GLU A 494 -19.25 -19.65 -3.00
CA GLU A 494 -19.33 -18.72 -1.87
C GLU A 494 -18.85 -19.32 -0.54
N ARG A 495 -18.72 -20.66 -0.45
CA ARG A 495 -18.49 -21.37 0.81
C ARG A 495 -17.19 -20.97 1.51
N TYR A 496 -16.15 -20.73 0.72
CA TYR A 496 -14.80 -20.37 1.20
C TYR A 496 -14.29 -19.06 0.58
N ALA A 497 -15.21 -18.22 0.08
CA ALA A 497 -14.87 -16.91 -0.48
C ALA A 497 -14.72 -15.85 0.62
N THR A 498 -13.73 -14.97 0.43
CA THR A 498 -13.36 -13.81 1.25
C THR A 498 -13.30 -14.09 2.75
N GLY A 499 -12.14 -14.57 3.20
CA GLY A 499 -11.93 -14.88 4.61
C GLY A 499 -10.59 -15.52 4.93
N LEU A 500 -10.51 -16.16 6.09
CA LEU A 500 -9.33 -16.92 6.52
C LEU A 500 -9.63 -18.42 6.51
N LEU A 501 -8.97 -19.13 5.60
CA LEU A 501 -9.04 -20.58 5.47
C LEU A 501 -7.91 -21.23 6.25
N ALA A 502 -8.26 -22.16 7.15
CA ALA A 502 -7.32 -22.95 7.91
C ALA A 502 -7.39 -24.41 7.45
N LEU A 503 -6.28 -24.93 6.92
CA LEU A 503 -6.14 -26.32 6.47
C LEU A 503 -5.07 -27.04 7.28
N HIS A 504 -5.24 -28.34 7.47
CA HIS A 504 -4.13 -29.18 7.92
C HIS A 504 -3.06 -29.26 6.83
N ALA A 505 -1.85 -28.77 7.11
CA ALA A 505 -0.83 -28.61 6.08
C ALA A 505 -0.35 -29.96 5.50
N SER A 506 -0.39 -31.02 6.31
CA SER A 506 0.01 -32.36 5.86
C SER A 506 -1.02 -33.06 4.98
N THR A 507 -2.33 -32.78 5.13
CA THR A 507 -3.41 -33.54 4.47
C THR A 507 -4.28 -32.70 3.53
N GLY A 508 -4.26 -31.37 3.66
CA GLY A 508 -5.17 -30.48 2.95
C GLY A 508 -6.60 -30.47 3.49
N GLU A 509 -6.88 -31.20 4.57
CA GLU A 509 -8.21 -31.26 5.17
C GLU A 509 -8.56 -29.95 5.88
N LEU A 510 -9.83 -29.57 5.81
CA LEU A 510 -10.33 -28.37 6.48
C LEU A 510 -10.18 -28.48 8.00
N ALA A 511 -9.44 -27.54 8.61
CA ALA A 511 -9.44 -27.36 10.06
C ALA A 511 -10.61 -26.45 10.48
N TRP A 512 -10.70 -25.26 9.87
CA TRP A 512 -11.81 -24.31 10.04
C TRP A 512 -11.77 -23.23 8.95
N PHE A 513 -12.86 -22.48 8.79
CA PHE A 513 -12.93 -21.29 7.95
C PHE A 513 -13.69 -20.19 8.66
N TYR A 514 -13.21 -18.94 8.56
CA TYR A 514 -13.92 -17.76 9.04
C TYR A 514 -14.11 -16.78 7.88
N GLN A 515 -15.36 -16.54 7.50
CA GLN A 515 -15.73 -15.62 6.42
C GLN A 515 -15.71 -14.17 6.92
N THR A 516 -14.97 -13.29 6.25
CA THR A 516 -14.84 -11.88 6.63
C THR A 516 -15.74 -10.94 5.83
N VAL A 517 -16.19 -11.39 4.66
CA VAL A 517 -17.19 -10.69 3.84
C VAL A 517 -18.12 -11.73 3.24
N HIS A 518 -19.42 -11.56 3.45
CA HIS A 518 -20.47 -12.37 2.83
C HIS A 518 -20.80 -11.82 1.44
N HIS A 519 -20.77 -12.68 0.42
CA HIS A 519 -21.10 -12.31 -0.97
C HIS A 519 -20.41 -11.01 -1.42
N ASP A 520 -19.08 -11.10 -1.56
CA ASP A 520 -18.21 -9.95 -1.82
C ASP A 520 -18.39 -9.38 -3.24
N LEU A 521 -18.77 -8.11 -3.34
CA LEU A 521 -18.97 -7.38 -4.61
C LEU A 521 -17.97 -6.22 -4.79
N TRP A 522 -16.90 -6.18 -3.98
CA TRP A 522 -16.07 -5.00 -3.81
C TRP A 522 -14.58 -5.28 -3.97
N ASP A 523 -14.19 -6.54 -4.23
CA ASP A 523 -12.79 -6.96 -4.15
C ASP A 523 -12.26 -6.65 -2.73
N MET A 524 -12.87 -7.26 -1.72
CA MET A 524 -12.57 -7.09 -0.30
C MET A 524 -11.85 -8.31 0.28
N ASP A 525 -10.99 -8.90 -0.54
CA ASP A 525 -10.04 -9.95 -0.22
C ASP A 525 -9.41 -9.78 1.17
N GLN A 526 -9.07 -10.92 1.78
CA GLN A 526 -8.15 -10.88 2.90
C GLN A 526 -6.72 -10.75 2.34
N PRO A 527 -6.08 -9.58 2.40
CA PRO A 527 -5.07 -9.24 1.41
C PRO A 527 -3.66 -9.56 1.85
N SER A 528 -3.43 -10.12 3.04
CA SER A 528 -2.09 -10.13 3.65
C SER A 528 -1.83 -11.34 4.53
N GLN A 529 -0.53 -11.59 4.78
CA GLN A 529 -0.10 -12.65 5.71
C GLN A 529 -0.75 -12.48 7.08
N PRO A 530 -1.54 -13.47 7.55
CA PRO A 530 -2.02 -13.48 8.92
C PRO A 530 -0.82 -13.58 9.87
N THR A 531 -0.96 -13.04 11.07
CA THR A 531 0.13 -13.09 12.05
C THR A 531 -0.29 -13.87 13.28
N LEU A 532 0.48 -14.90 13.63
CA LEU A 532 0.24 -15.71 14.81
C LEU A 532 0.94 -15.09 16.02
N ALA A 533 0.26 -15.12 17.17
CA ALA A 533 0.84 -14.68 18.43
C ALA A 533 0.18 -15.40 19.61
N ASP A 534 0.91 -15.53 20.71
CA ASP A 534 0.33 -15.85 22.01
C ASP A 534 0.16 -14.54 22.79
N ILE A 535 -1.09 -14.13 23.00
CA ILE A 535 -1.41 -12.89 23.72
C ILE A 535 -1.87 -13.20 25.14
N THR A 536 -1.59 -12.28 26.06
CA THR A 536 -2.19 -12.30 27.40
C THR A 536 -3.40 -11.40 27.33
N ASP A 537 -4.59 -11.97 27.49
CA ASP A 537 -5.83 -11.20 27.48
C ASP A 537 -6.00 -10.37 28.76
N LYS A 538 -7.05 -9.56 28.80
CA LYS A 538 -7.43 -8.73 29.95
C LYS A 538 -7.72 -9.52 31.25
N ASP A 539 -7.93 -10.84 31.17
CA ASP A 539 -8.18 -11.73 32.29
C ASP A 539 -6.91 -12.52 32.69
N ASP A 540 -5.73 -12.07 32.22
CA ASP A 540 -4.41 -12.68 32.41
C ASP A 540 -4.28 -14.11 31.85
N LYS A 541 -5.10 -14.48 30.85
CA LYS A 541 -5.02 -15.77 30.18
C LYS A 541 -4.20 -15.68 28.91
N THR A 542 -3.33 -16.67 28.69
CA THR A 542 -2.65 -16.82 27.40
C THR A 542 -3.62 -17.40 26.38
N VAL A 543 -3.88 -16.66 25.31
CA VAL A 543 -4.75 -17.05 24.20
C VAL A 543 -3.92 -17.14 22.92
N PRO A 544 -3.91 -18.30 22.24
CA PRO A 544 -3.24 -18.44 20.96
C PRO A 544 -4.09 -17.83 19.85
N VAL A 545 -3.64 -16.72 19.28
CA VAL A 545 -4.40 -15.94 18.30
C VAL A 545 -3.77 -15.94 16.92
N VAL A 546 -4.62 -15.72 15.92
CA VAL A 546 -4.24 -15.26 14.58
C VAL A 546 -4.89 -13.90 14.32
N TYR A 547 -4.07 -12.93 13.96
CA TYR A 547 -4.51 -11.62 13.49
C TYR A 547 -4.66 -11.64 11.97
N ALA A 548 -5.84 -11.29 11.49
CA ALA A 548 -6.24 -11.29 10.09
C ALA A 548 -6.71 -9.88 9.67
N PRO A 549 -5.81 -9.06 9.11
CA PRO A 549 -6.17 -7.77 8.54
C PRO A 549 -7.00 -7.95 7.26
N ALA A 550 -8.01 -7.12 7.07
CA ALA A 550 -8.88 -7.17 5.89
C ALA A 550 -8.92 -5.82 5.16
N LYS A 551 -9.19 -5.82 3.84
CA LYS A 551 -9.35 -4.60 3.02
C LYS A 551 -10.40 -3.65 3.60
N THR A 552 -11.42 -4.19 4.26
CA THR A 552 -12.47 -3.41 4.97
C THR A 552 -11.96 -2.56 6.15
N GLY A 553 -10.70 -2.71 6.58
CA GLY A 553 -10.14 -2.06 7.76
C GLY A 553 -10.49 -2.74 9.08
N ASN A 554 -11.18 -3.88 9.05
CA ASN A 554 -11.25 -4.82 10.17
C ASN A 554 -9.87 -5.44 10.44
N LEU A 555 -9.57 -5.66 11.72
CA LEU A 555 -8.62 -6.68 12.15
C LEU A 555 -9.43 -7.78 12.84
N PHE A 556 -9.58 -8.93 12.19
CA PHE A 556 -10.20 -10.09 12.82
C PHE A 556 -9.16 -10.78 13.70
N VAL A 557 -9.53 -11.08 14.95
CA VAL A 557 -8.66 -11.76 15.91
C VAL A 557 -9.35 -13.04 16.32
N LEU A 558 -8.80 -14.17 15.89
CA LEU A 558 -9.40 -15.48 16.06
C LEU A 558 -8.50 -16.37 16.93
N ASP A 559 -9.08 -17.29 17.68
CA ASP A 559 -8.34 -18.40 18.28
C ASP A 559 -7.83 -19.28 17.14
N ARG A 560 -6.51 -19.34 16.95
CA ARG A 560 -5.92 -19.96 15.77
C ARG A 560 -6.18 -21.48 15.68
N ARG A 561 -6.61 -22.11 16.77
CA ARG A 561 -6.95 -23.54 16.81
C ARG A 561 -8.34 -23.83 16.28
N THR A 562 -9.29 -22.90 16.44
CA THR A 562 -10.72 -23.15 16.24
C THR A 562 -11.41 -22.17 15.29
N GLY A 563 -10.78 -21.03 14.97
CA GLY A 563 -11.40 -19.95 14.22
C GLY A 563 -12.42 -19.13 15.03
N ALA A 564 -12.56 -19.38 16.33
CA ALA A 564 -13.48 -18.64 17.19
C ALA A 564 -13.01 -17.20 17.42
N LEU A 565 -13.93 -16.23 17.40
CA LEU A 565 -13.62 -14.82 17.66
C LEU A 565 -13.07 -14.60 19.07
N VAL A 566 -11.88 -14.00 19.16
CA VAL A 566 -11.29 -13.48 20.39
C VAL A 566 -11.63 -12.00 20.55
N VAL A 567 -11.56 -11.23 19.47
CA VAL A 567 -12.16 -9.89 19.39
C VAL A 567 -13.53 -10.02 18.71
N PRO A 568 -14.63 -9.55 19.34
CA PRO A 568 -15.96 -9.67 18.75
C PRO A 568 -16.06 -8.96 17.40
N ALA A 569 -16.77 -9.59 16.47
CA ALA A 569 -17.13 -9.05 15.17
C ALA A 569 -18.63 -9.21 14.92
N PRO A 570 -19.50 -8.39 15.53
CA PRO A 570 -20.94 -8.51 15.36
C PRO A 570 -21.40 -8.30 13.91
N GLU A 571 -22.40 -9.08 13.51
CA GLU A 571 -23.14 -8.88 12.27
C GLU A 571 -23.88 -7.53 12.29
N THR A 572 -23.54 -6.68 11.33
CA THR A 572 -24.07 -5.31 11.21
C THR A 572 -24.83 -5.17 9.89
N PRO A 573 -26.03 -4.59 9.88
CA PRO A 573 -26.75 -4.30 8.65
C PRO A 573 -25.95 -3.40 7.71
N VAL A 574 -25.93 -3.74 6.42
CA VAL A 574 -25.20 -3.02 5.38
C VAL A 574 -26.13 -2.50 4.29
N PRO A 575 -25.71 -1.52 3.47
CA PRO A 575 -26.51 -1.01 2.36
C PRO A 575 -27.03 -2.13 1.45
N GLN A 576 -28.28 -1.99 0.98
CA GLN A 576 -29.00 -3.02 0.22
C GLN A 576 -29.27 -2.57 -1.22
N GLY A 577 -29.74 -3.45 -2.10
CA GLY A 577 -30.13 -3.10 -3.46
C GLY A 577 -28.98 -3.28 -4.45
N ALA A 578 -28.73 -4.54 -4.78
CA ALA A 578 -27.72 -4.97 -5.75
C ALA A 578 -28.09 -4.54 -7.19
N ALA A 579 -27.13 -4.68 -8.09
CA ALA A 579 -27.38 -4.53 -9.52
C ALA A 579 -28.37 -5.62 -10.02
N PRO A 580 -29.11 -5.38 -11.11
CA PRO A 580 -30.03 -6.38 -11.65
C PRO A 580 -29.37 -7.74 -11.89
N GLY A 581 -30.02 -8.80 -11.45
CA GLY A 581 -29.52 -10.18 -11.56
C GLY A 581 -28.57 -10.60 -10.44
N ASP A 582 -28.29 -9.71 -9.48
CA ASP A 582 -27.43 -10.00 -8.32
C ASP A 582 -28.18 -9.81 -6.99
N HIS A 583 -27.49 -10.07 -5.88
CA HIS A 583 -27.99 -9.90 -4.52
C HIS A 583 -26.90 -9.32 -3.60
N VAL A 584 -27.25 -9.08 -2.34
CA VAL A 584 -26.32 -8.62 -1.30
C VAL A 584 -26.65 -9.33 -0.01
N ALA A 585 -25.65 -9.58 0.82
CA ALA A 585 -25.88 -10.08 2.17
C ALA A 585 -26.61 -9.02 3.01
N PRO A 586 -27.55 -9.41 3.90
CA PRO A 586 -28.26 -8.47 4.75
C PRO A 586 -27.36 -7.85 5.83
N THR A 587 -26.33 -8.57 6.26
CA THR A 587 -25.36 -8.15 7.27
C THR A 587 -23.94 -8.51 6.85
N GLN A 588 -22.97 -7.90 7.52
CA GLN A 588 -21.54 -8.22 7.41
C GLN A 588 -20.90 -8.21 8.81
N PRO A 589 -19.81 -8.96 9.03
CA PRO A 589 -19.10 -8.95 10.31
C PRO A 589 -18.22 -7.70 10.46
N PHE A 590 -18.44 -6.95 11.54
CA PHE A 590 -17.67 -5.74 11.87
C PHE A 590 -16.85 -5.96 13.13
N SER A 591 -15.57 -6.29 12.99
CA SER A 591 -14.62 -6.39 14.11
C SER A 591 -14.59 -5.11 14.94
N GLN A 592 -14.59 -5.26 16.26
CA GLN A 592 -14.43 -4.17 17.21
C GLN A 592 -13.02 -3.57 17.18
N LEU A 593 -12.01 -4.34 16.76
CA LEU A 593 -10.69 -3.82 16.45
C LEU A 593 -10.65 -3.43 14.96
N THR A 594 -10.70 -2.14 14.68
CA THR A 594 -10.81 -1.64 13.31
C THR A 594 -10.20 -0.25 13.13
N TYR A 595 -9.69 0.00 11.92
CA TYR A 595 -9.26 1.33 11.47
C TYR A 595 -10.33 2.08 10.69
N ARG A 596 -11.49 1.46 10.44
CA ARG A 596 -12.60 2.13 9.75
C ARG A 596 -12.99 3.41 10.47
N PRO A 597 -13.31 4.48 9.73
CA PRO A 597 -13.94 5.65 10.33
C PRO A 597 -15.24 5.29 11.03
N SER A 598 -15.51 5.93 12.16
CA SER A 598 -16.75 5.73 12.93
C SER A 598 -17.99 6.35 12.27
N LYS A 599 -17.80 7.16 11.23
CA LYS A 599 -18.85 7.79 10.44
C LYS A 599 -18.58 7.55 8.96
N ASN A 600 -19.66 7.42 8.19
CA ASN A 600 -19.58 7.42 6.73
C ASN A 600 -18.98 8.73 6.22
N LEU A 601 -18.32 8.66 5.06
CA LEU A 601 -17.88 9.85 4.35
C LEU A 601 -19.07 10.74 3.96
N THR A 602 -18.81 12.04 3.91
CA THR A 602 -19.74 13.07 3.49
C THR A 602 -19.07 14.04 2.52
N ASP A 603 -19.82 14.96 1.93
CA ASP A 603 -19.22 15.98 1.06
C ASP A 603 -18.27 16.92 1.83
N ALA A 604 -18.37 16.99 3.15
CA ALA A 604 -17.41 17.67 4.03
C ALA A 604 -16.00 17.05 3.96
N ASP A 605 -15.89 15.74 3.71
CA ASP A 605 -14.62 15.03 3.59
C ASP A 605 -13.96 15.23 2.22
N MET A 606 -14.65 15.91 1.30
CA MET A 606 -14.13 16.18 -0.03
C MET A 606 -13.10 17.31 -0.01
N TRP A 607 -12.12 17.16 -0.89
CA TRP A 607 -10.91 17.92 -0.97
C TRP A 607 -10.59 18.27 -2.41
N GLY A 608 -9.56 19.09 -2.58
CA GLY A 608 -8.96 19.44 -3.86
C GLY A 608 -7.77 20.35 -3.60
N ALA A 609 -6.94 20.59 -4.62
CA ALA A 609 -5.84 21.54 -4.48
C ALA A 609 -6.31 22.99 -4.30
N THR A 610 -7.56 23.29 -4.69
CA THR A 610 -8.19 24.60 -4.51
C THR A 610 -9.65 24.47 -4.09
N MET A 611 -10.25 25.58 -3.59
CA MET A 611 -11.70 25.65 -3.38
C MET A 611 -12.55 25.29 -4.61
N TYR A 612 -12.01 25.49 -5.82
CA TYR A 612 -12.68 25.16 -7.08
C TYR A 612 -12.70 23.66 -7.33
N ASP A 613 -11.55 23.02 -7.12
CA ASP A 613 -11.37 21.58 -7.26
C ASP A 613 -12.20 20.84 -6.20
N GLN A 614 -12.19 21.34 -4.95
CA GLN A 614 -13.03 20.84 -3.88
C GLN A 614 -14.52 20.90 -4.25
N LEU A 615 -14.99 22.01 -4.84
CA LEU A 615 -16.38 22.13 -5.30
C LEU A 615 -16.74 21.04 -6.32
N VAL A 616 -15.85 20.77 -7.29
CA VAL A 616 -16.07 19.71 -8.29
C VAL A 616 -16.10 18.33 -7.63
N CYS A 617 -15.15 18.01 -6.74
CA CYS A 617 -15.14 16.74 -6.01
C CYS A 617 -16.42 16.52 -5.20
N ARG A 618 -16.98 17.58 -4.58
CA ARG A 618 -18.27 17.49 -3.89
C ARG A 618 -19.43 17.17 -4.84
N VAL A 619 -19.45 17.78 -6.02
CA VAL A 619 -20.47 17.46 -7.03
C VAL A 619 -20.33 16.00 -7.47
N MET A 620 -19.11 15.55 -7.75
CA MET A 620 -18.85 14.16 -8.15
C MET A 620 -19.28 13.17 -7.06
N PHE A 621 -19.02 13.48 -5.78
CA PHE A 621 -19.45 12.67 -4.64
C PHE A 621 -20.98 12.46 -4.63
N HIS A 622 -21.76 13.54 -4.78
CA HIS A 622 -23.23 13.47 -4.81
C HIS A 622 -23.81 12.84 -6.08
N GLN A 623 -23.01 12.71 -7.15
CA GLN A 623 -23.40 11.99 -8.36
C GLN A 623 -23.18 10.47 -8.25
N LEU A 624 -22.40 10.03 -7.27
CA LEU A 624 -22.17 8.62 -6.99
C LEU A 624 -23.14 8.13 -5.92
N ARG A 625 -23.39 6.83 -5.92
CA ARG A 625 -24.09 6.17 -4.82
C ARG A 625 -23.10 5.93 -3.68
N TYR A 626 -23.43 6.40 -2.48
CA TYR A 626 -22.69 6.08 -1.26
C TYR A 626 -23.61 6.12 -0.03
N GLU A 627 -23.75 4.97 0.61
CA GLU A 627 -24.59 4.75 1.80
C GLU A 627 -23.74 4.23 2.99
N GLY A 628 -22.42 4.18 2.81
CA GLY A 628 -21.44 3.63 3.75
C GLY A 628 -20.59 2.51 3.16
N THR A 629 -19.78 1.90 4.01
CA THR A 629 -19.05 0.67 3.65
C THR A 629 -20.04 -0.41 3.17
N PHE A 630 -19.66 -1.18 2.15
CA PHE A 630 -20.52 -2.14 1.46
C PHE A 630 -21.71 -1.54 0.68
N THR A 631 -21.62 -0.28 0.25
CA THR A 631 -22.54 0.21 -0.79
C THR A 631 -22.32 -0.61 -2.07
N PRO A 632 -23.30 -1.35 -2.61
CA PRO A 632 -23.06 -2.25 -3.73
C PRO A 632 -22.75 -1.48 -5.03
N PRO A 633 -21.98 -2.10 -5.96
CA PRO A 633 -21.73 -1.55 -7.29
C PRO A 633 -23.04 -1.23 -8.04
N SER A 634 -23.01 -0.19 -8.86
CA SER A 634 -24.21 0.30 -9.54
C SER A 634 -23.93 0.88 -10.93
N LEU A 635 -24.98 1.05 -11.72
CA LEU A 635 -24.93 1.71 -13.04
C LEU A 635 -24.64 3.21 -12.94
N GLN A 636 -25.08 3.85 -11.86
CA GLN A 636 -24.77 5.25 -11.56
C GLN A 636 -23.28 5.45 -11.26
N GLY A 637 -22.63 4.40 -10.75
CA GLY A 637 -21.32 4.47 -10.13
C GLY A 637 -21.46 4.56 -8.62
N THR A 638 -20.63 3.81 -7.92
CA THR A 638 -20.62 3.68 -6.48
C THR A 638 -19.27 4.12 -5.95
N LEU A 639 -19.28 4.94 -4.90
CA LEU A 639 -18.06 5.22 -4.13
C LEU A 639 -17.81 4.03 -3.20
N VAL A 640 -16.67 3.37 -3.36
CA VAL A 640 -16.24 2.25 -2.53
C VAL A 640 -15.27 2.80 -1.49
N PHE A 641 -15.65 2.70 -0.21
CA PHE A 641 -14.81 3.13 0.91
C PHE A 641 -14.94 2.20 2.15
N PRO A 642 -13.84 1.61 2.64
CA PRO A 642 -12.47 1.62 2.07
C PRO A 642 -12.42 1.17 0.61
N GLY A 643 -11.47 1.67 -0.19
CA GLY A 643 -11.40 1.39 -1.63
C GLY A 643 -10.90 -0.01 -1.95
N ASN A 644 -10.67 -0.32 -3.23
CA ASN A 644 -10.16 -1.62 -3.71
C ASN A 644 -8.77 -1.99 -3.17
N LEU A 645 -7.89 -1.01 -2.93
CA LEU A 645 -6.63 -1.20 -2.18
C LEU A 645 -6.85 -1.42 -0.67
N GLY A 646 -8.09 -1.45 -0.21
CA GLY A 646 -8.46 -1.58 1.19
C GLY A 646 -7.89 -0.50 2.12
N MET A 647 -8.07 -0.74 3.42
CA MET A 647 -7.24 -0.12 4.46
C MET A 647 -6.01 -0.96 4.77
N PHE A 648 -6.05 -2.26 4.48
CA PHE A 648 -4.89 -3.14 4.54
C PHE A 648 -4.72 -3.77 3.16
N GLU A 649 -3.46 -4.04 2.84
CA GLU A 649 -3.00 -4.68 1.61
C GLU A 649 -1.90 -5.70 1.99
N TRP A 650 -1.24 -6.32 1.01
CA TRP A 650 -0.26 -7.40 1.17
C TRP A 650 0.84 -7.23 2.22
N GLY A 651 1.14 -5.99 2.61
CA GLY A 651 2.10 -5.66 3.66
C GLY A 651 1.81 -6.31 5.03
N GLY A 652 0.54 -6.43 5.42
CA GLY A 652 0.13 -7.04 6.68
C GLY A 652 0.57 -6.30 7.96
N LEU A 653 0.70 -7.05 9.06
CA LEU A 653 1.09 -6.53 10.38
C LEU A 653 2.49 -7.01 10.79
N ALA A 654 3.17 -6.23 11.62
CA ALA A 654 4.33 -6.68 12.37
C ALA A 654 4.01 -6.79 13.86
N ILE A 655 4.24 -7.95 14.47
CA ILE A 655 3.94 -8.21 15.88
C ILE A 655 5.23 -8.47 16.64
N ASP A 656 5.56 -7.58 17.56
CA ASP A 656 6.57 -7.83 18.59
C ASP A 656 5.91 -8.70 19.67
N THR A 657 6.18 -9.99 19.60
CA THR A 657 5.62 -11.01 20.48
C THR A 657 6.16 -10.92 21.90
N ASP A 658 7.33 -10.32 22.11
CA ASP A 658 7.92 -10.12 23.43
C ASP A 658 7.19 -9.00 24.18
N ARG A 659 6.86 -7.89 23.49
CA ARG A 659 6.10 -6.78 24.08
C ARG A 659 4.58 -6.94 23.96
N GLN A 660 4.11 -7.87 23.14
CA GLN A 660 2.70 -8.05 22.78
C GLN A 660 2.09 -6.78 22.20
N ILE A 661 2.73 -6.27 21.15
CA ILE A 661 2.32 -5.06 20.41
C ILE A 661 2.31 -5.36 18.92
N ALA A 662 1.36 -4.77 18.19
CA ALA A 662 1.36 -4.81 16.74
C ALA A 662 1.63 -3.42 16.15
N VAL A 663 2.36 -3.37 15.04
CA VAL A 663 2.54 -2.19 14.21
C VAL A 663 1.78 -2.40 12.91
N ALA A 664 0.97 -1.41 12.55
CA ALA A 664 0.07 -1.45 11.41
C ALA A 664 0.18 -0.17 10.56
N ASN A 665 -0.02 -0.29 9.25
CA ASN A 665 0.12 0.82 8.30
C ASN A 665 -1.13 1.06 7.43
N PRO A 666 -2.28 1.43 8.02
CA PRO A 666 -3.54 1.44 7.29
C PRO A 666 -3.64 2.58 6.27
N ILE A 667 -4.37 2.31 5.19
CA ILE A 667 -4.65 3.20 4.05
C ILE A 667 -6.10 3.72 4.16
N ALA A 668 -6.39 4.88 3.56
CA ALA A 668 -7.73 5.47 3.53
C ALA A 668 -8.02 6.18 2.20
N LEU A 669 -7.94 5.45 1.08
CA LEU A 669 -8.19 5.96 -0.27
C LEU A 669 -9.49 5.37 -0.86
N PRO A 670 -10.50 6.18 -1.23
CA PRO A 670 -11.71 5.69 -1.88
C PRO A 670 -11.52 5.39 -3.36
N PHE A 671 -12.32 4.47 -3.86
CA PHE A 671 -12.40 4.10 -5.27
C PHE A 671 -13.81 4.34 -5.81
N VAL A 672 -13.94 4.39 -7.12
CA VAL A 672 -15.22 4.43 -7.83
C VAL A 672 -15.34 3.16 -8.65
N SER A 673 -16.42 2.42 -8.41
CA SER A 673 -16.82 1.27 -9.22
C SER A 673 -18.10 1.61 -9.98
N ARG A 674 -18.10 1.48 -11.31
CA ARG A 674 -19.28 1.69 -12.15
C ARG A 674 -19.50 0.51 -13.08
N LEU A 675 -20.67 -0.12 -12.96
CA LEU A 675 -21.08 -1.21 -13.84
C LEU A 675 -21.44 -0.68 -15.24
N ILE A 676 -20.99 -1.37 -16.27
CA ILE A 676 -21.23 -1.07 -17.69
C ILE A 676 -22.08 -2.19 -18.28
N PRO A 677 -23.36 -1.96 -18.63
CA PRO A 677 -24.19 -2.96 -19.29
C PRO A 677 -23.58 -3.49 -20.58
N ARG A 678 -23.82 -4.76 -20.91
CA ARG A 678 -23.43 -5.32 -22.21
C ARG A 678 -24.06 -4.53 -23.36
N SER A 679 -23.24 -4.28 -24.38
CA SER A 679 -23.62 -3.59 -25.62
C SER A 679 -22.76 -4.13 -26.76
N PRO A 680 -23.00 -3.78 -28.03
CA PRO A 680 -22.10 -4.20 -29.12
C PRO A 680 -20.62 -3.83 -28.91
N GLY A 681 -20.32 -2.78 -28.13
CA GLY A 681 -18.96 -2.39 -27.75
C GLY A 681 -18.43 -3.07 -26.46
N ASN A 682 -19.23 -3.92 -25.83
CA ASN A 682 -18.89 -4.69 -24.64
C ASN A 682 -19.56 -6.09 -24.73
N PRO A 683 -19.01 -7.02 -25.54
CA PRO A 683 -19.64 -8.32 -25.81
C PRO A 683 -19.64 -9.24 -24.58
N MET A 684 -20.49 -10.28 -24.63
CA MET A 684 -20.60 -11.26 -23.54
C MET A 684 -19.40 -12.19 -23.46
N GLU A 685 -18.88 -12.63 -24.61
CA GLU A 685 -17.74 -13.53 -24.69
C GLU A 685 -16.49 -12.77 -25.15
N PRO A 686 -15.30 -13.19 -24.72
CA PRO A 686 -14.06 -12.61 -25.22
C PRO A 686 -13.98 -12.81 -26.74
N VAL A 687 -13.55 -11.78 -27.45
CA VAL A 687 -13.17 -11.94 -28.87
C VAL A 687 -11.93 -12.83 -28.95
N ALA A 688 -11.74 -13.56 -30.06
CA ALA A 688 -10.57 -14.40 -30.22
C ALA A 688 -9.27 -13.59 -30.06
N GLY A 689 -8.41 -14.00 -29.14
CA GLY A 689 -7.18 -13.28 -28.80
C GLY A 689 -7.38 -12.07 -27.88
N ALA A 690 -8.56 -11.91 -27.27
CA ALA A 690 -8.73 -10.98 -26.15
C ALA A 690 -7.75 -11.31 -25.03
N LYS A 691 -7.24 -10.27 -24.40
CA LYS A 691 -6.19 -10.33 -23.40
C LYS A 691 -6.57 -9.44 -22.22
N GLY A 692 -5.99 -9.73 -21.07
CA GLY A 692 -6.03 -8.90 -19.88
C GLY A 692 -5.67 -7.44 -20.11
N SER A 693 -6.14 -6.59 -19.20
CA SER A 693 -5.89 -5.14 -19.23
C SER A 693 -4.47 -4.78 -18.77
N GLY A 694 -3.78 -5.68 -18.05
CA GLY A 694 -2.45 -5.46 -17.48
C GLY A 694 -2.43 -4.47 -16.30
N THR A 695 -3.59 -4.23 -15.68
CA THR A 695 -3.82 -3.29 -14.58
C THR A 695 -5.14 -3.62 -13.88
N GLU A 696 -5.21 -3.39 -12.57
CA GLU A 696 -6.47 -3.51 -11.81
C GLU A 696 -7.39 -2.29 -11.96
N SER A 697 -6.87 -1.18 -12.48
CA SER A 697 -7.61 0.06 -12.69
C SER A 697 -8.03 0.26 -14.16
N GLY A 698 -9.15 0.95 -14.36
CA GLY A 698 -9.74 1.25 -15.66
C GLY A 698 -10.94 0.37 -15.96
N ILE A 699 -11.14 0.05 -17.24
CA ILE A 699 -12.27 -0.77 -17.71
C ILE A 699 -11.85 -2.24 -17.64
N GLN A 700 -12.59 -3.04 -16.84
CA GLN A 700 -12.46 -4.49 -16.80
C GLN A 700 -13.66 -5.15 -17.49
N PRO A 701 -13.43 -6.14 -18.37
CA PRO A 701 -14.46 -6.66 -19.26
C PRO A 701 -15.46 -7.59 -18.55
N GLN A 702 -15.05 -8.40 -17.58
CA GLN A 702 -15.86 -9.38 -16.85
C GLN A 702 -16.65 -10.35 -17.78
N TYR A 703 -16.05 -10.89 -18.83
CA TYR A 703 -16.76 -11.72 -19.81
C TYR A 703 -17.57 -12.87 -19.18
N GLY A 704 -18.75 -13.14 -19.72
CA GLY A 704 -19.67 -14.18 -19.26
C GLY A 704 -20.69 -13.73 -18.21
N VAL A 705 -20.59 -12.49 -17.70
CA VAL A 705 -21.61 -11.88 -16.83
C VAL A 705 -22.27 -10.64 -17.46
N PRO A 706 -23.43 -10.15 -16.98
CA PRO A 706 -24.22 -9.08 -17.64
C PRO A 706 -23.60 -7.67 -17.65
N TYR A 707 -22.45 -7.47 -17.01
CA TYR A 707 -21.81 -6.17 -16.86
C TYR A 707 -20.30 -6.27 -17.03
N GLY A 708 -19.68 -5.28 -17.70
CA GLY A 708 -18.29 -4.92 -17.41
C GLY A 708 -18.23 -3.94 -16.24
N VAL A 709 -17.03 -3.54 -15.79
CA VAL A 709 -16.88 -2.54 -14.73
C VAL A 709 -15.80 -1.52 -15.07
N THR A 710 -15.96 -0.30 -14.60
CA THR A 710 -14.86 0.67 -14.49
C THR A 710 -14.48 0.86 -13.04
N ILE A 711 -13.21 0.63 -12.69
CA ILE A 711 -12.65 0.77 -11.35
C ILE A 711 -11.56 1.84 -11.39
N ASN A 712 -11.67 2.90 -10.59
CA ASN A 712 -10.61 3.92 -10.51
C ASN A 712 -10.50 4.49 -9.10
N PRO A 713 -9.33 4.96 -8.66
CA PRO A 713 -9.24 5.82 -7.48
C PRO A 713 -10.16 7.04 -7.64
N PHE A 714 -10.76 7.51 -6.54
CA PHE A 714 -11.65 8.66 -6.59
C PHE A 714 -10.86 9.98 -6.69
N LEU A 715 -10.53 10.35 -7.92
CA LEU A 715 -9.71 11.52 -8.25
C LEU A 715 -10.52 12.64 -8.89
N SER A 716 -10.06 13.88 -8.70
CA SER A 716 -10.58 15.05 -9.38
C SER A 716 -10.13 15.07 -10.86
N PRO A 717 -10.69 15.95 -11.70
CA PRO A 717 -10.24 16.11 -13.09
C PRO A 717 -8.75 16.47 -13.24
N LEU A 718 -8.10 16.93 -12.16
CA LEU A 718 -6.66 17.21 -12.12
C LEU A 718 -5.81 15.99 -11.69
N GLY A 719 -6.43 14.84 -11.43
CA GLY A 719 -5.76 13.62 -10.99
C GLY A 719 -5.42 13.60 -9.49
N LEU A 720 -6.02 14.48 -8.69
CA LEU A 720 -5.78 14.56 -7.24
C LEU A 720 -6.87 13.81 -6.46
N PRO A 721 -6.57 13.11 -5.34
CA PRO A 721 -7.61 12.43 -4.58
C PRO A 721 -8.69 13.40 -4.10
N CYS A 722 -9.95 13.08 -4.38
CA CYS A 722 -11.09 13.89 -3.97
C CYS A 722 -11.37 13.78 -2.46
N LYS A 723 -10.92 12.73 -1.77
CA LYS A 723 -11.00 12.65 -0.30
C LYS A 723 -9.85 13.41 0.35
N GLN A 724 -10.14 14.17 1.40
CA GLN A 724 -9.12 14.88 2.16
C GLN A 724 -8.05 13.95 2.73
N PRO A 725 -6.77 14.41 2.77
CA PRO A 725 -5.72 13.70 3.47
C PRO A 725 -6.11 13.47 4.94
N ALA A 726 -5.68 12.40 5.60
CA ALA A 726 -4.62 11.49 5.15
C ALA A 726 -5.18 10.27 4.44
N TRP A 727 -4.34 9.72 3.59
CA TRP A 727 -4.56 8.47 2.88
C TRP A 727 -3.70 7.34 3.43
N GLY A 728 -2.74 7.63 4.32
CA GLY A 728 -1.83 6.66 4.88
C GLY A 728 -1.39 6.97 6.31
N TYR A 729 -1.32 5.95 7.14
CA TYR A 729 -0.91 6.04 8.54
C TYR A 729 0.13 5.01 8.93
N MET A 730 0.87 5.30 10.00
CA MET A 730 1.52 4.33 10.87
C MET A 730 0.80 4.31 12.21
N SER A 731 0.68 3.13 12.82
CA SER A 731 0.03 2.97 14.11
C SER A 731 0.58 1.81 14.90
N ALA A 732 0.34 1.81 16.21
CA ALA A 732 0.54 0.62 17.03
C ALA A 732 -0.68 0.30 17.88
N ILE A 733 -0.82 -0.98 18.16
CA ILE A 733 -1.89 -1.61 18.92
C ILE A 733 -1.27 -2.30 20.13
N ASP A 734 -1.85 -2.09 21.30
CA ASP A 734 -1.57 -2.92 22.48
C ASP A 734 -2.39 -4.21 22.36
N LEU A 735 -1.73 -5.37 22.26
CA LEU A 735 -2.42 -6.63 22.01
C LEU A 735 -3.09 -7.21 23.26
N LYS A 736 -2.76 -6.70 24.46
CA LYS A 736 -3.42 -7.10 25.71
C LYS A 736 -4.80 -6.49 25.82
N THR A 737 -4.92 -5.22 25.42
CA THR A 737 -6.20 -4.48 25.45
C THR A 737 -6.93 -4.49 24.11
N ASN A 738 -6.22 -4.82 23.02
CA ASN A 738 -6.69 -4.66 21.64
C ASN A 738 -7.09 -3.21 21.33
N GLU A 739 -6.30 -2.24 21.79
CA GLU A 739 -6.54 -0.81 21.55
C GLU A 739 -5.46 -0.20 20.66
N ILE A 740 -5.88 0.67 19.73
CA ILE A 740 -4.96 1.50 18.94
C ILE A 740 -4.41 2.61 19.85
N VAL A 741 -3.15 2.47 20.27
CA VAL A 741 -2.53 3.38 21.26
C VAL A 741 -2.02 4.66 20.60
N TRP A 742 -1.49 4.56 19.38
CA TRP A 742 -1.12 5.74 18.60
C TRP A 742 -1.32 5.51 17.11
N LYS A 743 -1.58 6.61 16.39
CA LYS A 743 -1.78 6.64 14.94
C LYS A 743 -1.30 7.97 14.37
N LYS A 744 -0.40 7.93 13.40
CA LYS A 744 0.32 9.08 12.81
C LYS A 744 0.25 9.04 11.30
N ARG A 745 0.08 10.20 10.66
CA ARG A 745 0.19 10.32 9.20
C ARG A 745 1.65 10.09 8.77
N ILE A 746 1.85 9.46 7.63
CA ILE A 746 3.18 9.16 7.09
C ILE A 746 3.26 9.51 5.60
N GLY A 747 4.44 9.93 5.14
CA GLY A 747 4.69 10.24 3.73
C GLY A 747 4.46 11.71 3.39
N THR A 748 5.18 12.15 2.36
CA THR A 748 5.25 13.53 1.89
C THR A 748 4.94 13.65 0.41
N VAL A 749 4.55 14.84 -0.06
CA VAL A 749 4.31 15.08 -1.49
C VAL A 749 5.58 15.29 -2.33
N HIS A 750 6.77 15.00 -1.78
CA HIS A 750 8.05 15.33 -2.43
C HIS A 750 8.17 14.80 -3.86
N ASP A 751 7.71 13.58 -4.12
CA ASP A 751 7.76 12.92 -5.43
C ASP A 751 6.43 12.95 -6.21
N SER A 752 5.37 13.49 -5.60
CA SER A 752 4.02 13.50 -6.19
C SER A 752 3.53 14.92 -6.53
N SER A 753 4.38 15.93 -6.32
CA SER A 753 4.07 17.35 -6.55
C SER A 753 5.00 17.95 -7.61
N PRO A 754 4.52 18.85 -8.49
CA PRO A 754 5.37 19.60 -9.41
C PRO A 754 6.47 20.42 -8.72
N ILE A 755 6.24 20.80 -7.46
CA ILE A 755 7.22 21.46 -6.60
C ILE A 755 7.62 20.48 -5.49
N PRO A 756 8.88 20.01 -5.43
CA PRO A 756 9.30 18.92 -4.55
C PRO A 756 9.52 19.37 -3.09
N LEU A 757 8.50 19.97 -2.48
CA LEU A 757 8.51 20.35 -1.07
C LEU A 757 7.95 19.20 -0.20
N PRO A 758 8.66 18.76 0.85
CA PRO A 758 8.31 17.55 1.60
C PRO A 758 7.24 17.80 2.67
N PHE A 759 6.06 18.29 2.27
CA PHE A 759 4.95 18.46 3.21
C PHE A 759 4.35 17.11 3.58
N ARG A 760 4.24 16.82 4.88
CA ARG A 760 3.61 15.60 5.40
C ARG A 760 2.10 15.67 5.26
N MET A 761 1.56 14.99 4.26
CA MET A 761 0.13 14.94 3.97
C MET A 761 -0.53 13.63 4.43
N GLY A 762 0.27 12.57 4.63
CA GLY A 762 -0.28 11.22 4.80
C GLY A 762 -0.53 10.60 3.44
N MET A 763 0.54 10.28 2.71
CA MET A 763 0.46 9.77 1.34
C MET A 763 -0.09 8.34 1.31
N PRO A 764 -0.76 7.92 0.22
CA PRO A 764 -1.05 6.51 0.01
C PRO A 764 0.24 5.68 0.10
N MET A 765 0.12 4.39 0.43
CA MET A 765 1.27 3.49 0.58
C MET A 765 0.92 2.05 0.24
N LEU A 766 1.91 1.26 -0.16
CA LEU A 766 1.82 -0.19 -0.35
C LEU A 766 3.11 -0.84 0.18
N GLY A 767 2.98 -1.94 0.92
CA GLY A 767 4.08 -2.62 1.61
C GLY A 767 3.91 -2.72 3.13
N GLY A 768 4.72 -3.56 3.77
CA GLY A 768 4.59 -3.90 5.19
C GLY A 768 5.64 -3.26 6.09
N PRO A 769 5.35 -3.09 7.39
CA PRO A 769 6.35 -2.74 8.39
C PRO A 769 7.12 -3.98 8.87
N ILE A 770 8.28 -3.75 9.50
CA ILE A 770 8.89 -4.68 10.45
C ILE A 770 9.05 -4.00 11.80
N VAL A 771 9.18 -4.80 12.86
CA VAL A 771 9.48 -4.33 14.21
C VAL A 771 10.70 -5.05 14.79
N THR A 772 11.48 -4.36 15.62
CA THR A 772 12.72 -4.91 16.20
C THR A 772 12.68 -4.85 17.72
N ALA A 773 13.37 -5.77 18.39
CA ALA A 773 13.51 -5.80 19.85
C ALA A 773 14.17 -4.54 20.41
N GLY A 774 14.91 -3.80 19.57
CA GLY A 774 15.48 -2.49 19.89
C GLY A 774 14.45 -1.37 20.03
N GLY A 775 13.16 -1.61 19.72
CA GLY A 775 12.08 -0.62 19.87
C GLY A 775 11.91 0.30 18.66
N VAL A 776 12.39 -0.13 17.49
CA VAL A 776 12.24 0.61 16.23
C VAL A 776 11.44 -0.21 15.22
N ALA A 777 10.45 0.41 14.59
CA ALA A 777 9.75 -0.12 13.43
C ALA A 777 10.25 0.54 12.14
N PHE A 778 10.41 -0.25 11.07
CA PHE A 778 10.86 0.23 9.76
C PHE A 778 9.83 0.00 8.67
N ILE A 779 9.68 0.95 7.75
CA ILE A 779 8.74 0.87 6.61
C ILE A 779 9.21 1.75 5.44
N GLY A 780 9.01 1.30 4.19
CA GLY A 780 9.33 2.06 2.95
C GLY A 780 8.13 2.43 2.05
N ALA A 781 6.93 1.99 2.45
CA ALA A 781 5.75 1.81 1.60
C ALA A 781 5.20 3.06 0.87
N THR A 782 5.49 4.27 1.35
CA THR A 782 4.85 5.50 0.87
C THR A 782 5.31 5.93 -0.52
N ALA A 783 4.45 6.65 -1.24
CA ALA A 783 4.69 7.16 -2.60
C ALA A 783 5.77 8.27 -2.72
N ASP A 784 6.70 8.34 -1.78
CA ASP A 784 7.69 9.41 -1.68
C ASP A 784 9.13 8.89 -1.52
N ASN A 785 9.39 7.66 -1.96
CA ASN A 785 10.71 6.98 -2.00
C ASN A 785 11.59 7.23 -0.76
N TYR A 786 11.08 6.96 0.43
CA TYR A 786 11.86 6.94 1.68
C TYR A 786 11.65 5.62 2.40
N ILE A 787 12.70 5.12 3.04
CA ILE A 787 12.58 4.19 4.17
C ILE A 787 12.63 5.00 5.47
N ARG A 788 11.80 4.65 6.44
CA ARG A 788 11.63 5.38 7.70
C ARG A 788 11.74 4.46 8.91
N GLY A 789 12.23 5.02 10.01
CA GLY A 789 12.28 4.40 11.33
C GLY A 789 11.38 5.15 12.32
N PHE A 790 10.56 4.41 13.07
CA PHE A 790 9.64 4.92 14.08
C PHE A 790 9.95 4.34 15.45
N ASP A 791 9.97 5.18 16.49
CA ASP A 791 9.90 4.73 17.87
C ASP A 791 8.55 4.05 18.09
N VAL A 792 8.60 2.75 18.39
CA VAL A 792 7.41 1.92 18.50
C VAL A 792 6.51 2.39 19.65
N ASN A 793 7.05 3.02 20.70
CA ASN A 793 6.26 3.38 21.86
C ASN A 793 5.30 4.53 21.60
N ASN A 794 5.70 5.52 20.81
CA ASN A 794 4.96 6.79 20.65
C ASN A 794 4.71 7.20 19.19
N GLY A 795 5.20 6.42 18.21
CA GLY A 795 5.04 6.69 16.78
C GLY A 795 5.87 7.86 16.27
N LYS A 796 6.86 8.36 17.03
CA LYS A 796 7.76 9.41 16.55
C LYS A 796 8.66 8.85 15.46
N GLN A 797 8.66 9.51 14.31
CA GLN A 797 9.66 9.24 13.28
C GLN A 797 11.03 9.69 13.80
N VAL A 798 11.96 8.73 13.95
CA VAL A 798 13.30 8.92 14.53
C VAL A 798 14.41 8.84 13.48
N TRP A 799 14.10 8.32 12.30
CA TRP A 799 15.04 8.22 11.18
C TRP A 799 14.29 8.17 9.85
N GLU A 800 14.94 8.64 8.78
CA GLU A 800 14.55 8.37 7.40
C GLU A 800 15.78 8.40 6.49
N ALA A 801 15.71 7.64 5.39
CA ALA A 801 16.70 7.68 4.32
C ALA A 801 16.02 7.68 2.96
N ARG A 802 16.58 8.46 2.04
CA ARG A 802 16.09 8.56 0.67
C ARG A 802 16.39 7.28 -0.10
N LEU A 803 15.39 6.77 -0.81
CA LEU A 803 15.54 5.65 -1.74
C LEU A 803 15.68 6.17 -3.18
N PRO A 804 16.47 5.49 -4.05
CA PRO A 804 16.59 5.87 -5.46
C PRO A 804 15.32 5.65 -6.29
N ALA A 805 14.41 4.79 -5.81
CA ALA A 805 13.16 4.33 -6.41
C ALA A 805 12.16 3.98 -5.30
N GLY A 806 10.92 3.64 -5.67
CA GLY A 806 9.85 3.34 -4.72
C GLY A 806 10.17 2.15 -3.82
N GLY A 807 9.85 2.28 -2.52
CA GLY A 807 10.11 1.30 -1.48
C GLY A 807 8.90 0.44 -1.13
N GLN A 808 8.11 0.02 -2.13
CA GLN A 808 6.92 -0.83 -1.97
C GLN A 808 7.29 -2.30 -1.68
N ALA A 809 8.32 -2.52 -0.88
CA ALA A 809 8.74 -3.83 -0.37
C ALA A 809 8.65 -3.81 1.15
N THR A 810 8.43 -4.96 1.79
CA THR A 810 8.57 -5.06 3.24
C THR A 810 10.07 -5.12 3.58
N PRO A 811 10.60 -4.24 4.45
CA PRO A 811 11.99 -4.32 4.89
C PRO A 811 12.25 -5.62 5.67
N MET A 812 13.51 -5.93 5.96
CA MET A 812 13.89 -7.08 6.79
C MET A 812 15.13 -6.73 7.64
N SER A 813 15.34 -7.40 8.79
CA SER A 813 16.56 -7.19 9.61
C SER A 813 17.27 -8.49 9.99
N TYR A 814 18.59 -8.55 9.76
CA TYR A 814 19.46 -9.68 10.12
C TYR A 814 20.72 -9.18 10.84
N SER A 815 21.57 -10.10 11.32
CA SER A 815 22.93 -9.74 11.71
C SER A 815 23.98 -10.68 11.13
N VAL A 816 25.19 -10.15 10.93
CA VAL A 816 26.38 -10.92 10.56
C VAL A 816 27.52 -10.45 11.46
N ASN A 817 28.18 -11.40 12.15
CA ASN A 817 29.26 -11.11 13.09
C ASN A 817 28.88 -10.03 14.12
N GLY A 818 27.66 -10.08 14.65
CA GLY A 818 27.15 -9.14 15.66
C GLY A 818 26.78 -7.74 15.16
N ARG A 819 26.92 -7.46 13.86
CA ARG A 819 26.45 -6.21 13.24
C ARG A 819 25.06 -6.42 12.64
N GLN A 820 24.08 -5.65 13.09
CA GLN A 820 22.71 -5.66 12.61
C GLN A 820 22.57 -4.82 11.34
N TYR A 821 21.80 -5.34 10.40
CA TYR A 821 21.47 -4.72 9.12
C TYR A 821 19.96 -4.58 8.99
N VAL A 822 19.50 -3.52 8.31
CA VAL A 822 18.13 -3.35 7.83
C VAL A 822 18.19 -3.26 6.32
N VAL A 823 17.47 -4.13 5.61
CA VAL A 823 17.52 -4.23 4.15
C VAL A 823 16.14 -3.98 3.55
N ILE A 824 16.10 -3.28 2.42
CA ILE A 824 14.88 -3.07 1.64
C ILE A 824 15.18 -3.17 0.14
N ALA A 825 14.26 -3.77 -0.61
CA ALA A 825 14.23 -3.65 -2.06
C ALA A 825 13.50 -2.35 -2.45
N ALA A 826 14.13 -1.53 -3.28
CA ALA A 826 13.57 -0.31 -3.82
C ALA A 826 13.42 -0.47 -5.34
N GLY A 827 12.36 -1.17 -5.75
CA GLY A 827 12.04 -1.40 -7.15
C GLY A 827 10.82 -0.65 -7.68
N GLY A 828 10.02 -0.05 -6.79
CA GLY A 828 8.80 0.66 -7.14
C GLY A 828 7.62 -0.25 -7.48
N HIS A 829 6.52 0.41 -7.81
CA HIS A 829 5.24 -0.20 -8.16
C HIS A 829 4.60 0.59 -9.30
N GLY A 830 4.36 -0.10 -10.42
CA GLY A 830 3.92 0.51 -11.68
C GLY A 830 2.52 1.12 -11.63
N SER A 831 1.49 0.35 -11.24
CA SER A 831 0.10 0.85 -11.11
C SER A 831 -0.04 1.98 -10.09
N PHE A 832 0.79 1.96 -9.04
CA PHE A 832 0.85 3.00 -8.01
C PHE A 832 1.64 4.26 -8.44
N GLY A 833 2.24 4.26 -9.63
CA GLY A 833 2.89 5.43 -10.23
C GLY A 833 4.20 5.86 -9.56
N THR A 834 4.80 4.98 -8.75
CA THR A 834 6.07 5.29 -8.09
C THR A 834 7.24 5.09 -9.03
N LYS A 835 8.36 5.75 -8.73
CA LYS A 835 9.56 5.63 -9.57
C LYS A 835 10.06 4.18 -9.53
N LEU A 836 10.11 3.54 -10.69
CA LEU A 836 10.64 2.18 -10.83
C LEU A 836 12.18 2.16 -10.72
N GLY A 837 12.72 1.05 -10.21
CA GLY A 837 14.14 0.82 -10.03
C GLY A 837 14.48 -0.65 -9.80
N ASP A 838 15.74 -0.92 -9.48
CA ASP A 838 16.30 -2.27 -9.37
C ASP A 838 17.21 -2.42 -8.14
N TYR A 839 17.01 -1.59 -7.11
CA TYR A 839 17.95 -1.46 -6.00
C TYR A 839 17.58 -2.38 -4.84
N VAL A 840 18.59 -2.94 -4.18
CA VAL A 840 18.51 -3.53 -2.84
C VAL A 840 19.52 -2.82 -1.97
N ILE A 841 19.09 -2.24 -0.86
CA ILE A 841 19.93 -1.37 -0.03
C ILE A 841 19.92 -1.89 1.40
N ALA A 842 21.11 -2.05 1.97
CA ALA A 842 21.29 -2.38 3.37
C ALA A 842 21.81 -1.18 4.15
N TYR A 843 21.25 -0.96 5.33
CA TYR A 843 21.66 0.04 6.30
C TYR A 843 22.18 -0.64 7.56
N ALA A 844 23.24 -0.10 8.16
CA ALA A 844 23.76 -0.56 9.43
C ALA A 844 24.44 0.60 10.18
N LEU A 845 24.61 0.44 11.49
CA LEU A 845 25.45 1.37 12.26
C LEU A 845 26.90 1.30 11.75
N PRO A 846 27.70 2.37 11.91
CA PRO A 846 29.11 2.37 11.53
C PRO A 846 29.87 1.20 12.19
N GLN A 847 30.90 0.68 11.50
CA GLN A 847 31.80 -0.28 12.14
C GLN A 847 32.54 0.42 13.27
N GLN A 848 32.55 -0.20 14.45
CA GLN A 848 33.33 0.26 15.60
C GLN A 848 34.80 -0.12 15.46
#